data_AF-A0A840QM86-F1
#
_entry.id   AF-A0A840QM86-F1
#
_cell.length_a   1.000
_cell.length_b   1.000
_cell.length_c   1.000
_cell.angle_alpha   90.00
_cell.angle_beta   90.00
_cell.angle_gamma   90.00
#
_symmetry.space_group_name_H-M   'P 1'
#
loop_
_entity.id
_entity.type
_entity.pdbx_description
1 polymer ?
#
loop_
_entity_poly.entity_id
_entity_poly.type
_entity_poly.pdbx_seq_one_letter_code
_entity_poly.pdbx_strand_id
1 'polypeptide(L)'
;MKREMKRKSSFLTVGVLSLGIASLYATPDQVETAAASNGGDDIPDDTLRVHYDQGNDDVSDIGLWLWEDVETPSEDEGDWPDGKSFTEDQKTDYGPYLDIALQDDAELVNLHVYSEEEEDAITDDVDIEILSEDMNEVWLSEEGDLYHYEPVELEDNKIRVHYYSEDENYEPWGLWTWEDVAEPTEEWPMGAHPFTSDNVGPYGSYVDLEVTEDAEEVGLLLVERNENPDESDDMFFRDFENHDQVFLKEGENEAYTNPYYVQGHQIEYGQVKEEDRIELGFTATEGMTTEQLGEELDIVDANGNEVSFDEAVVEDEQTVSVYGQFDHEVAPFDVSYGDQSTSAFISWQLKDELYAYDGDLGVDLHDDGSATLKLWSPSADNISIILYDRDDQYEVVVDDVDMIRQDTGVWEVTLDEENTGVEDLTGYYYHYEIERDGETVKALDPYASSMATWDSSREDDGEFHVGKAAIVDPSSIGPELDYADIEGFEKREDAIIYETHVRDFTVDPTIDEELESQFGTFASFVEKLDYMEDMGVTHIQLLPVMSYFFADEYNNDERLMDYSSTQNNYNWGYDPHSYFSLTGMYSEDPDDAEKRIEEFKKLIDEIHDRGMGVILDVVYNHTAREHLFEDLEPNYYHFMDADGTSRISFGGGRLGTTHEMARRILVDSVMYWVEEFKVDGFRFDMMGDQDAETIQKAYDKAKEANPNIVMIGEGWRTYVGDETDPDVQPADQDWMQDTESVGSFSDDFRNELKSGFGFEGEPQFITGGERDIQQIYDNVTANPHNFKATNPGDVVPYVAAHDNLTLHDVIAYSIEKDPDYHQEEIHERIRLGNLMTLTAQGTPFIHSGQEYGRTKQFRHDDYQEEVDEPPYASTFMTDEDGEPFKYPYFIHDSYDSTDAVNLFDWEKATNEEAYPINVETRDFTRGMIELRRSTDAFRHGTMEDIDENVSFIDAPEIDEEDLIIGYKATSSDQSESYYVFVNADDQERTLTLEDADLTEGTVIVDSNEAGVTEVEDPTGFELTQDDITLDALSAVVVQKDEESAQPEGAFEDVDSGFWAANYIERLATNDIVKGYADNVYFKPSEQMSRSQFAVVLTRSLDLSTSETYNNQFPDVEGSEWFVEELMPAYEVGIIQGRDSGELAPNENVTREEAAVMVARAMEHIGHEPKLDEDNHVTDLEDTANFAKNDVEQIVQAGIMQGNSDNELNPKDPTTRAQMAAIVDRFLQEANVLD
;
A
#
# COMPACT_ATOMS: atom_id res chain seq x y z
N MET A 1 17.09 39.53 29.81
CA MET A 1 16.94 40.66 30.78
C MET A 1 15.95 41.71 30.25
N LYS A 2 14.69 41.72 30.73
CA LYS A 2 13.68 42.80 30.49
C LYS A 2 13.20 42.93 29.01
N ARG A 3 11.92 43.17 28.66
CA ARG A 3 10.82 43.74 29.45
C ARG A 3 9.45 43.70 28.74
N GLU A 4 8.40 43.42 29.51
CA GLU A 4 7.16 44.21 29.65
C GLU A 4 6.48 44.87 28.41
N MET A 5 5.26 44.38 28.12
CA MET A 5 3.98 45.13 28.22
C MET A 5 3.38 45.94 27.03
N LYS A 6 2.22 45.44 26.58
CA LYS A 6 0.84 46.03 26.74
C LYS A 6 0.22 46.96 25.68
N ARG A 7 -1.07 46.63 25.42
CA ARG A 7 -2.29 47.49 25.36
C ARG A 7 -2.49 48.32 24.06
N LYS A 8 -3.72 48.67 23.61
CA LYS A 8 -5.05 48.76 24.26
C LYS A 8 -6.19 49.09 23.26
N SER A 9 -7.43 48.73 23.60
CA SER A 9 -8.57 49.68 23.75
C SER A 9 -9.84 48.96 24.24
N SER A 10 -10.88 49.59 24.82
CA SER A 10 -11.10 50.87 25.52
C SER A 10 -12.58 50.99 25.94
N PHE A 11 -12.88 51.95 26.86
CA PHE A 11 -14.21 52.32 27.42
C PHE A 11 -14.75 51.36 28.52
N LEU A 12 -15.59 51.78 29.49
CA LEU A 12 -15.72 53.07 30.21
C LEU A 12 -16.25 52.83 31.65
N THR A 13 -16.22 53.84 32.55
CA THR A 13 -16.68 53.70 33.95
C THR A 13 -17.54 54.89 34.45
N VAL A 14 -18.81 54.66 34.85
CA VAL A 14 -19.67 55.44 35.80
C VAL A 14 -20.85 54.54 36.26
N GLY A 15 -21.39 54.53 37.49
CA GLY A 15 -20.95 55.14 38.75
C GLY A 15 -22.07 55.56 39.74
N VAL A 16 -22.38 54.71 40.74
CA VAL A 16 -23.09 54.98 42.03
C VAL A 16 -24.61 55.28 42.03
N LEU A 17 -25.41 54.39 42.65
CA LEU A 17 -26.36 54.72 43.74
C LEU A 17 -27.01 53.49 44.39
N SER A 18 -27.07 53.45 45.72
CA SER A 18 -27.73 52.42 46.52
C SER A 18 -28.95 52.97 47.27
N LEU A 19 -30.05 52.21 47.30
CA LEU A 19 -31.18 52.30 48.25
C LEU A 19 -32.17 51.15 47.95
N GLY A 20 -32.36 50.24 48.91
CA GLY A 20 -33.22 49.06 48.70
C GLY A 20 -34.62 49.18 49.31
N ILE A 21 -35.39 48.09 49.22
CA ILE A 21 -36.41 47.64 50.18
C ILE A 21 -36.39 46.10 50.13
N ALA A 22 -36.34 45.45 51.29
CA ALA A 22 -36.51 44.00 51.42
C ALA A 22 -37.89 43.68 52.00
N SER A 23 -38.48 42.55 51.60
CA SER A 23 -39.30 41.71 52.51
C SER A 23 -39.61 40.34 51.90
N LEU A 24 -38.92 39.33 52.44
CA LEU A 24 -39.34 37.93 52.61
C LEU A 24 -40.61 37.43 51.90
N TYR A 25 -40.44 36.40 51.07
CA TYR A 25 -41.06 35.09 51.30
C TYR A 25 -39.96 34.03 51.38
N ALA A 26 -40.20 32.94 52.11
CA ALA A 26 -39.20 31.91 52.38
C ALA A 26 -39.41 30.70 51.46
N THR A 27 -38.33 30.15 50.96
CA THR A 27 -38.24 28.74 50.55
C THR A 27 -38.22 27.86 51.80
N PRO A 28 -38.84 26.66 51.79
CA PRO A 28 -38.57 25.61 52.78
C PRO A 28 -37.19 25.00 52.53
N ASP A 29 -36.66 24.33 53.55
CA ASP A 29 -35.46 23.50 53.44
C ASP A 29 -35.69 22.38 52.41
N GLN A 30 -34.74 22.14 51.50
CA GLN A 30 -34.54 20.80 50.94
C GLN A 30 -33.66 20.00 51.90
N VAL A 31 -33.91 18.69 51.92
CA VAL A 31 -33.31 17.73 52.83
C VAL A 31 -32.07 17.15 52.16
N GLU A 32 -30.97 17.09 52.88
CA GLU A 32 -29.84 16.21 52.53
C GLU A 32 -30.35 14.76 52.59
N THR A 33 -30.56 14.12 51.45
CA THR A 33 -30.43 12.66 51.33
C THR A 33 -28.94 12.33 51.30
N ALA A 34 -28.56 11.21 51.91
CA ALA A 34 -27.16 10.93 52.23
C ALA A 34 -26.77 9.56 51.70
N ALA A 35 -25.89 9.53 50.69
CA ALA A 35 -25.24 8.32 50.23
C ALA A 35 -24.56 7.62 51.42
N ALA A 36 -24.81 6.33 51.58
CA ALA A 36 -24.32 5.53 52.69
C ALA A 36 -23.01 4.83 52.29
N SER A 37 -21.89 5.52 52.50
CA SER A 37 -20.52 5.06 52.25
C SER A 37 -20.25 3.57 52.56
N ASN A 38 -19.78 2.83 51.55
CA ASN A 38 -18.93 1.65 51.71
C ASN A 38 -17.53 2.00 51.18
N GLY A 39 -16.48 1.68 51.94
CA GLY A 39 -15.11 1.57 51.42
C GLY A 39 -14.34 2.87 51.09
N GLY A 40 -14.75 3.58 50.03
CA GLY A 40 -13.97 4.63 49.37
C GLY A 40 -13.96 6.00 50.04
N ASP A 41 -13.01 6.84 49.65
CA ASP A 41 -13.06 8.30 49.85
C ASP A 41 -14.08 8.92 48.85
N ASP A 42 -14.65 10.09 49.21
CA ASP A 42 -15.61 10.83 48.37
C ASP A 42 -15.02 11.04 46.95
N ILE A 43 -15.73 10.59 45.90
CA ILE A 43 -15.34 10.85 44.49
C ILE A 43 -15.39 12.36 44.24
N PRO A 44 -14.37 12.97 43.62
CA PRO A 44 -14.42 14.37 43.21
C PRO A 44 -15.56 14.68 42.23
N ASP A 45 -16.04 15.92 42.24
CA ASP A 45 -16.85 16.43 41.11
C ASP A 45 -16.01 16.31 39.81
N ASP A 46 -16.67 16.01 38.68
CA ASP A 46 -16.06 15.93 37.34
C ASP A 46 -14.97 14.83 37.19
N THR A 47 -15.17 13.67 37.83
CA THR A 47 -14.26 12.50 37.72
C THR A 47 -14.97 11.15 37.54
N LEU A 48 -14.36 10.26 36.74
CA LEU A 48 -14.72 8.85 36.60
C LEU A 48 -13.77 7.99 37.45
N ARG A 49 -14.32 7.13 38.32
CA ARG A 49 -13.53 6.15 39.08
C ARG A 49 -13.53 4.80 38.38
N VAL A 50 -12.35 4.34 37.98
CA VAL A 50 -12.16 3.02 37.35
C VAL A 50 -11.66 2.03 38.41
N HIS A 51 -12.40 0.94 38.61
CA HIS A 51 -12.03 -0.22 39.43
C HIS A 51 -11.51 -1.35 38.54
N TYR A 52 -10.52 -2.13 38.99
CA TYR A 52 -9.95 -3.26 38.23
C TYR A 52 -9.78 -4.50 39.13
N ASP A 53 -10.30 -5.67 38.74
CA ASP A 53 -10.09 -6.94 39.45
C ASP A 53 -8.80 -7.62 38.99
N GLN A 54 -7.70 -7.33 39.67
CA GLN A 54 -6.38 -7.87 39.32
C GLN A 54 -6.17 -9.36 39.67
N GLY A 55 -7.18 -10.06 40.21
CA GLY A 55 -7.08 -11.44 40.72
C GLY A 55 -6.10 -11.66 41.92
N ASN A 56 -5.33 -10.62 42.28
CA ASN A 56 -4.23 -10.67 43.24
C ASN A 56 -4.05 -9.35 44.03
N ASP A 57 -3.13 -9.32 44.99
CA ASP A 57 -2.98 -8.22 45.97
C ASP A 57 -1.94 -7.14 45.56
N ASP A 58 -1.13 -7.34 44.52
CA ASP A 58 0.12 -6.57 44.26
C ASP A 58 0.01 -5.63 43.04
N VAL A 59 -0.12 -4.33 43.31
CA VAL A 59 -0.41 -3.28 42.30
C VAL A 59 0.79 -2.37 42.04
N SER A 60 2.01 -2.83 42.33
CA SER A 60 3.19 -1.96 42.29
C SER A 60 3.67 -1.60 40.89
N ASP A 61 3.27 -2.37 39.88
CA ASP A 61 3.83 -2.34 38.52
C ASP A 61 2.70 -2.35 37.44
N ILE A 62 1.50 -1.83 37.74
CA ILE A 62 0.38 -1.70 36.79
C ILE A 62 -0.31 -0.33 36.86
N GLY A 63 -0.91 0.12 35.76
CA GLY A 63 -1.63 1.39 35.67
C GLY A 63 -2.65 1.45 34.54
N LEU A 64 -3.20 2.64 34.30
CA LEU A 64 -4.10 2.95 33.20
C LEU A 64 -3.44 3.92 32.21
N TRP A 65 -3.52 3.58 30.92
CA TRP A 65 -3.25 4.49 29.81
C TRP A 65 -4.59 5.01 29.27
N LEU A 66 -4.70 6.31 28.99
CA LEU A 66 -5.98 7.00 28.81
C LEU A 66 -5.95 7.96 27.60
N TRP A 67 -7.04 8.00 26.82
CA TRP A 67 -7.27 8.98 25.75
C TRP A 67 -8.76 9.40 25.69
N GLU A 68 -9.15 10.11 24.63
CA GLU A 68 -10.45 10.80 24.48
C GLU A 68 -10.79 11.83 25.59
N ASP A 69 -12.02 11.84 26.15
CA ASP A 69 -12.59 12.95 26.94
C ASP A 69 -12.04 13.09 28.39
N VAL A 70 -10.77 12.75 28.61
CA VAL A 70 -10.04 12.96 29.86
C VAL A 70 -9.40 14.36 29.91
N GLU A 71 -9.28 14.98 31.11
CA GLU A 71 -8.65 16.32 31.27
C GLU A 71 -7.16 16.31 30.86
N THR A 72 -6.51 15.15 30.91
CA THR A 72 -5.13 14.95 30.47
C THR A 72 -4.95 13.50 30.01
N PRO A 73 -4.85 13.27 28.68
CA PRO A 73 -4.45 11.99 28.08
C PRO A 73 -3.08 11.53 28.56
N SER A 74 -2.78 10.25 28.46
CA SER A 74 -1.53 9.69 28.98
C SER A 74 -0.29 10.15 28.21
N GLU A 75 -0.39 10.36 26.89
CA GLU A 75 0.68 10.93 26.06
C GLU A 75 1.13 12.34 26.50
N ASP A 76 0.25 13.10 27.18
CA ASP A 76 0.54 14.42 27.73
C ASP A 76 1.32 14.34 29.08
N GLU A 77 1.34 13.15 29.73
CA GLU A 77 2.05 12.90 30.99
C GLU A 77 3.36 12.10 30.84
N GLY A 78 3.49 11.25 29.81
CA GLY A 78 4.69 10.43 29.54
C GLY A 78 4.67 9.69 28.19
N ASP A 79 5.79 9.03 27.85
CA ASP A 79 5.86 8.09 26.72
C ASP A 79 5.31 6.72 27.14
N TRP A 80 4.77 5.91 26.23
CA TRP A 80 4.32 4.55 26.55
C TRP A 80 5.44 3.70 27.20
N PRO A 81 5.19 2.96 28.30
CA PRO A 81 3.92 2.75 29.02
C PRO A 81 3.74 3.63 30.29
N ASP A 82 4.42 4.79 30.42
CA ASP A 82 4.38 5.66 31.62
C ASP A 82 3.03 6.41 31.77
N GLY A 83 1.94 5.67 32.02
CA GLY A 83 0.60 6.18 32.31
C GLY A 83 0.33 6.46 33.80
N LYS A 84 -0.93 6.33 34.21
CA LYS A 84 -1.36 6.55 35.62
C LYS A 84 -1.30 5.24 36.40
N SER A 85 -0.20 4.99 37.13
CA SER A 85 -0.04 3.78 37.95
C SER A 85 -1.03 3.71 39.14
N PHE A 86 -1.52 2.50 39.44
CA PHE A 86 -2.33 2.24 40.65
C PHE A 86 -1.50 2.38 41.94
N THR A 87 -2.16 2.52 43.11
CA THR A 87 -1.45 2.66 44.40
C THR A 87 -1.98 1.74 45.52
N GLU A 88 -1.10 1.28 46.41
CA GLU A 88 -1.48 0.47 47.59
C GLU A 88 -2.51 1.16 48.53
N ASP A 89 -2.61 2.48 48.49
CA ASP A 89 -3.51 3.27 49.34
C ASP A 89 -4.93 3.44 48.73
N GLN A 90 -5.15 3.07 47.45
CA GLN A 90 -6.43 3.17 46.72
C GLN A 90 -6.97 1.78 46.33
N LYS A 91 -7.67 1.10 47.26
CA LYS A 91 -8.32 -0.20 47.03
C LYS A 91 -9.71 -0.29 47.66
N THR A 92 -10.64 -0.98 47.00
CA THR A 92 -11.95 -1.40 47.52
C THR A 92 -11.94 -2.89 47.92
N ASP A 93 -13.12 -3.49 48.16
CA ASP A 93 -13.23 -4.94 48.34
C ASP A 93 -13.21 -5.70 46.98
N TYR A 94 -13.35 -5.00 45.84
CA TYR A 94 -13.24 -5.54 44.46
C TYR A 94 -11.78 -5.53 43.98
N GLY A 95 -11.10 -4.38 44.06
CA GLY A 95 -9.72 -4.26 43.59
C GLY A 95 -9.11 -2.86 43.81
N PRO A 96 -7.94 -2.54 43.23
CA PRO A 96 -7.49 -1.16 43.09
C PRO A 96 -8.48 -0.26 42.36
N TYR A 97 -8.30 1.06 42.51
CA TYR A 97 -9.02 2.05 41.72
C TYR A 97 -8.20 3.31 41.45
N LEU A 98 -8.56 4.02 40.38
CA LEU A 98 -8.05 5.34 40.02
C LEU A 98 -9.21 6.30 39.75
N ASP A 99 -9.03 7.57 40.12
CA ASP A 99 -9.97 8.65 39.85
C ASP A 99 -9.42 9.46 38.66
N ILE A 100 -10.12 9.43 37.53
CA ILE A 100 -9.77 10.08 36.26
C ILE A 100 -10.56 11.39 36.16
N ALA A 101 -9.89 12.52 35.91
CA ALA A 101 -10.56 13.79 35.61
C ALA A 101 -11.07 13.80 34.17
N LEU A 102 -12.31 14.22 33.98
CA LEU A 102 -12.98 14.31 32.67
C LEU A 102 -12.98 15.75 32.14
N GLN A 103 -13.23 15.91 30.85
CA GLN A 103 -13.53 17.20 30.25
C GLN A 103 -14.97 17.67 30.58
N ASP A 104 -15.27 18.96 30.39
CA ASP A 104 -16.65 19.48 30.47
C ASP A 104 -17.49 18.79 29.38
N ASP A 105 -18.64 18.20 29.73
CA ASP A 105 -19.57 17.51 28.80
C ASP A 105 -19.00 16.23 28.12
N ALA A 106 -18.10 15.48 28.78
CA ALA A 106 -17.50 14.23 28.28
C ALA A 106 -18.53 13.12 27.92
N GLU A 107 -18.33 12.47 26.77
CA GLU A 107 -19.19 11.40 26.22
C GLU A 107 -18.46 10.05 26.14
N LEU A 108 -17.15 10.02 25.85
CA LEU A 108 -16.37 8.79 25.67
C LEU A 108 -14.99 8.84 26.35
N VAL A 109 -14.62 7.77 27.07
CA VAL A 109 -13.29 7.59 27.67
C VAL A 109 -12.72 6.24 27.27
N ASN A 110 -11.63 6.24 26.53
CA ASN A 110 -10.92 5.01 26.17
C ASN A 110 -9.72 4.79 27.09
N LEU A 111 -9.45 3.54 27.41
CA LEU A 111 -8.29 3.14 28.20
C LEU A 111 -7.82 1.73 27.88
N HIS A 112 -6.63 1.38 28.35
CA HIS A 112 -6.29 -0.02 28.67
C HIS A 112 -5.44 -0.08 29.94
N VAL A 113 -5.37 -1.28 30.53
CA VAL A 113 -4.49 -1.54 31.67
C VAL A 113 -3.11 -1.94 31.14
N TYR A 114 -2.05 -1.32 31.64
CA TYR A 114 -0.66 -1.64 31.25
C TYR A 114 0.15 -2.23 32.41
N SER A 115 1.27 -2.88 32.07
CA SER A 115 2.24 -3.44 33.01
C SER A 115 3.63 -2.80 32.87
N GLU A 116 4.12 -2.18 33.95
CA GLU A 116 5.51 -1.65 34.03
C GLU A 116 6.57 -2.79 34.06
N GLU A 117 6.21 -4.05 34.37
CA GLU A 117 7.14 -5.20 34.30
C GLU A 117 7.18 -5.84 32.89
N GLU A 118 6.09 -5.76 32.12
CA GLU A 118 5.99 -6.38 30.78
C GLU A 118 6.18 -5.37 29.63
N GLU A 119 6.16 -4.06 29.92
CA GLU A 119 6.26 -2.95 28.95
C GLU A 119 5.15 -2.95 27.88
N ASP A 120 4.01 -3.56 28.22
CA ASP A 120 2.91 -3.91 27.31
C ASP A 120 1.53 -3.71 27.96
N ALA A 121 0.48 -3.71 27.12
CA ALA A 121 -0.91 -3.71 27.54
C ALA A 121 -1.32 -5.12 27.99
N ILE A 122 -2.05 -5.20 29.12
CA ILE A 122 -2.52 -6.48 29.69
C ILE A 122 -4.03 -6.67 29.56
N THR A 123 -4.74 -5.65 29.06
CA THR A 123 -6.09 -5.75 28.49
C THR A 123 -6.02 -5.26 27.05
N ASP A 124 -6.98 -5.66 26.22
CA ASP A 124 -7.27 -4.93 24.98
C ASP A 124 -7.76 -3.49 25.32
N ASP A 125 -7.96 -2.65 24.30
CA ASP A 125 -8.57 -1.32 24.47
C ASP A 125 -10.02 -1.46 24.99
N VAL A 126 -10.36 -0.61 25.97
CA VAL A 126 -11.64 -0.60 26.68
C VAL A 126 -12.29 0.77 26.49
N ASP A 127 -13.41 0.76 25.79
CA ASP A 127 -14.17 1.97 25.46
C ASP A 127 -15.29 2.17 26.49
N ILE A 128 -15.29 3.31 27.18
CA ILE A 128 -16.26 3.63 28.24
C ILE A 128 -17.16 4.77 27.79
N GLU A 129 -18.36 4.45 27.29
CA GLU A 129 -19.43 5.45 27.14
C GLU A 129 -19.85 6.02 28.51
N ILE A 130 -19.91 7.35 28.60
CA ILE A 130 -20.47 8.07 29.74
C ILE A 130 -22.00 8.12 29.60
N LEU A 131 -22.67 7.06 30.07
CA LEU A 131 -24.12 6.88 29.92
C LEU A 131 -24.97 8.04 30.51
N SER A 132 -24.45 8.84 31.46
CA SER A 132 -25.20 9.89 32.16
C SER A 132 -24.30 10.91 32.86
N GLU A 133 -24.75 12.17 33.02
CA GLU A 133 -24.10 13.19 33.88
C GLU A 133 -23.88 12.71 35.35
N ASP A 134 -24.67 11.73 35.82
CA ASP A 134 -24.55 11.13 37.16
C ASP A 134 -23.60 9.90 37.21
N MET A 135 -22.99 9.49 36.08
CA MET A 135 -22.07 8.35 35.99
C MET A 135 -20.65 8.73 36.43
N ASN A 136 -20.11 7.99 37.40
CA ASN A 136 -18.81 8.29 38.00
C ASN A 136 -18.05 7.07 38.55
N GLU A 137 -18.52 5.84 38.31
CA GLU A 137 -17.83 4.60 38.68
C GLU A 137 -18.00 3.55 37.56
N VAL A 138 -16.93 2.83 37.22
CA VAL A 138 -16.93 1.61 36.38
C VAL A 138 -16.03 0.53 36.95
N TRP A 139 -16.25 -0.71 36.55
CA TRP A 139 -15.52 -1.90 37.01
C TRP A 139 -15.04 -2.71 35.82
N LEU A 140 -13.77 -3.13 35.86
CA LEU A 140 -13.09 -3.95 34.85
C LEU A 140 -12.72 -5.32 35.44
N SER A 141 -12.96 -6.41 34.71
CA SER A 141 -12.50 -7.78 35.07
C SER A 141 -10.96 -7.91 35.00
N GLU A 142 -10.41 -9.09 35.35
CA GLU A 142 -8.96 -9.38 35.18
C GLU A 142 -8.56 -9.30 33.69
N GLU A 143 -9.48 -9.72 32.82
CA GLU A 143 -9.38 -9.74 31.36
C GLU A 143 -9.74 -8.40 30.67
N GLY A 144 -10.32 -7.42 31.38
CA GLY A 144 -10.69 -6.11 30.84
C GLY A 144 -12.18 -5.89 30.54
N ASP A 145 -13.05 -6.87 30.81
CA ASP A 145 -14.50 -6.76 30.58
C ASP A 145 -15.10 -5.59 31.37
N LEU A 146 -15.80 -4.68 30.68
CA LEU A 146 -16.40 -3.48 31.28
C LEU A 146 -17.76 -3.75 31.92
N TYR A 147 -17.94 -3.26 33.15
CA TYR A 147 -19.21 -3.23 33.87
C TYR A 147 -19.52 -1.83 34.42
N HIS A 148 -20.71 -1.32 34.12
CA HIS A 148 -21.25 -0.06 34.70
C HIS A 148 -21.78 -0.22 36.14
N TYR A 149 -21.46 -1.34 36.82
CA TYR A 149 -21.87 -1.65 38.19
C TYR A 149 -20.89 -2.64 38.82
N GLU A 150 -20.73 -2.63 40.15
CA GLU A 150 -19.90 -3.60 40.87
C GLU A 150 -20.42 -5.03 40.62
N PRO A 151 -19.64 -5.94 39.98
CA PRO A 151 -20.03 -7.33 39.76
C PRO A 151 -20.19 -8.08 41.08
N VAL A 152 -21.09 -9.07 41.13
CA VAL A 152 -21.45 -9.77 42.38
C VAL A 152 -21.47 -11.28 42.23
N GLU A 153 -20.80 -12.02 43.13
CA GLU A 153 -20.88 -13.48 43.15
C GLU A 153 -22.32 -13.97 43.46
N LEU A 154 -23.06 -14.39 42.44
CA LEU A 154 -24.34 -15.09 42.56
C LEU A 154 -24.18 -16.62 42.57
N GLU A 155 -25.21 -17.35 43.00
CA GLU A 155 -25.27 -18.82 42.84
C GLU A 155 -25.85 -19.15 41.45
N ASP A 156 -25.33 -20.17 40.75
CA ASP A 156 -25.76 -20.59 39.40
C ASP A 156 -27.28 -20.47 39.17
N ASN A 157 -27.69 -19.85 38.06
CA ASN A 157 -29.09 -19.59 37.68
C ASN A 157 -29.80 -18.61 38.63
N LYS A 158 -29.14 -17.48 38.94
CA LYS A 158 -29.76 -16.33 39.60
C LYS A 158 -29.39 -15.03 38.92
N ILE A 159 -30.34 -14.11 38.94
CA ILE A 159 -30.11 -12.69 38.65
C ILE A 159 -30.44 -11.86 39.90
N ARG A 160 -29.81 -10.69 40.05
CA ARG A 160 -30.15 -9.71 41.09
C ARG A 160 -30.99 -8.60 40.48
N VAL A 161 -32.25 -8.51 40.90
CA VAL A 161 -33.14 -7.41 40.49
C VAL A 161 -33.12 -6.33 41.56
N HIS A 162 -32.54 -5.17 41.25
CA HIS A 162 -32.54 -3.95 42.04
C HIS A 162 -33.82 -3.14 41.81
N TYR A 163 -34.25 -2.41 42.84
CA TYR A 163 -35.36 -1.47 42.78
C TYR A 163 -35.01 -0.19 43.54
N TYR A 164 -34.99 0.92 42.82
CA TYR A 164 -34.74 2.28 43.32
C TYR A 164 -36.04 3.04 43.58
N SER A 165 -36.09 3.80 44.68
CA SER A 165 -37.23 4.64 45.08
C SER A 165 -36.71 5.92 45.76
N GLU A 166 -37.16 7.09 45.29
CA GLU A 166 -36.71 8.41 45.82
C GLU A 166 -36.94 8.57 47.33
N ASP A 167 -38.02 7.98 47.85
CA ASP A 167 -38.44 8.07 49.26
C ASP A 167 -37.78 6.96 50.14
N GLU A 168 -36.88 6.12 49.59
CA GLU A 168 -36.21 4.96 50.21
C GLU A 168 -37.19 3.95 50.90
N ASN A 169 -38.45 3.93 50.47
CA ASN A 169 -39.55 3.28 51.18
C ASN A 169 -39.93 1.94 50.53
N TYR A 170 -39.03 0.96 50.62
CA TYR A 170 -39.12 -0.33 49.91
C TYR A 170 -40.11 -1.34 50.49
N GLU A 171 -40.40 -1.29 51.80
CA GLU A 171 -41.17 -2.33 52.51
C GLU A 171 -42.64 -2.56 52.05
N PRO A 172 -43.34 -1.59 51.42
CA PRO A 172 -44.63 -1.83 50.76
C PRO A 172 -44.51 -2.62 49.46
N TRP A 173 -43.39 -2.54 48.76
CA TRP A 173 -43.22 -3.03 47.39
C TRP A 173 -42.78 -4.50 47.31
N GLY A 174 -42.90 -5.07 46.14
CA GLY A 174 -42.27 -6.34 45.78
C GLY A 174 -42.32 -6.61 44.29
N LEU A 175 -41.46 -7.53 43.87
CA LEU A 175 -41.32 -8.00 42.51
C LEU A 175 -42.27 -9.17 42.25
N TRP A 176 -43.19 -9.01 41.32
CA TRP A 176 -44.02 -10.07 40.77
C TRP A 176 -43.34 -10.62 39.52
N THR A 177 -43.25 -11.94 39.38
CA THR A 177 -42.44 -12.60 38.34
C THR A 177 -43.14 -13.79 37.68
N TRP A 178 -42.85 -13.99 36.39
CA TRP A 178 -43.35 -15.09 35.55
C TRP A 178 -42.37 -15.40 34.39
N GLU A 179 -42.80 -16.28 33.45
CA GLU A 179 -41.95 -16.98 32.47
C GLU A 179 -40.78 -17.76 33.12
N ASP A 180 -39.52 -17.56 32.71
CA ASP A 180 -38.39 -18.46 32.99
C ASP A 180 -37.77 -18.35 34.40
N VAL A 181 -38.61 -18.04 35.39
CA VAL A 181 -38.26 -18.09 36.82
C VAL A 181 -38.50 -19.49 37.41
N ALA A 182 -37.62 -19.93 38.32
CA ALA A 182 -37.66 -21.27 38.90
C ALA A 182 -38.94 -21.56 39.72
N GLU A 183 -39.47 -20.56 40.42
CA GLU A 183 -40.79 -20.60 41.08
C GLU A 183 -41.57 -19.28 40.80
N PRO A 184 -42.44 -19.22 39.77
CA PRO A 184 -43.26 -18.05 39.48
C PRO A 184 -44.16 -17.63 40.65
N THR A 185 -44.36 -16.33 40.81
CA THR A 185 -45.13 -15.78 41.93
C THR A 185 -46.61 -16.18 41.92
N GLU A 186 -47.13 -16.57 43.09
CA GLU A 186 -48.54 -16.91 43.32
C GLU A 186 -49.17 -15.99 44.40
N GLU A 187 -50.50 -16.06 44.62
CA GLU A 187 -51.22 -15.29 45.67
C GLU A 187 -51.13 -13.75 45.58
N TRP A 188 -51.47 -13.19 44.40
CA TRP A 188 -51.52 -11.75 44.10
C TRP A 188 -52.19 -10.85 45.18
N PRO A 189 -51.61 -9.67 45.52
CA PRO A 189 -50.22 -9.24 45.29
C PRO A 189 -49.29 -9.64 46.46
N MET A 190 -49.79 -10.40 47.44
CA MET A 190 -49.05 -10.71 48.68
C MET A 190 -47.80 -11.56 48.46
N GLY A 191 -47.83 -12.43 47.45
CA GLY A 191 -46.76 -13.37 47.14
C GLY A 191 -45.66 -12.84 46.23
N ALA A 192 -45.71 -11.58 45.80
CA ALA A 192 -44.55 -10.90 45.21
C ALA A 192 -43.33 -10.99 46.14
N HIS A 193 -42.15 -11.16 45.57
CA HIS A 193 -40.86 -11.18 46.27
C HIS A 193 -40.67 -9.84 46.99
N PRO A 194 -40.48 -9.81 48.32
CA PRO A 194 -40.42 -8.56 49.06
C PRO A 194 -39.11 -7.80 48.80
N PHE A 195 -39.20 -6.54 48.37
CA PHE A 195 -38.12 -5.59 48.64
C PHE A 195 -38.11 -5.26 50.13
N THR A 196 -36.94 -5.05 50.72
CA THR A 196 -36.80 -4.87 52.17
C THR A 196 -35.63 -3.97 52.53
N SER A 197 -35.81 -3.13 53.55
CA SER A 197 -34.73 -2.32 54.14
C SER A 197 -33.61 -3.13 54.84
N ASP A 198 -33.69 -4.47 54.86
CA ASP A 198 -32.61 -5.36 55.29
C ASP A 198 -31.70 -5.77 54.12
N ASN A 199 -32.16 -5.65 52.86
CA ASN A 199 -31.43 -5.89 51.60
C ASN A 199 -31.43 -4.59 50.76
N VAL A 200 -30.48 -3.70 51.04
CA VAL A 200 -30.29 -2.43 50.31
C VAL A 200 -28.80 -2.30 49.98
N GLY A 201 -28.49 -2.13 48.70
CA GLY A 201 -27.16 -1.85 48.16
C GLY A 201 -27.04 -0.38 47.69
N PRO A 202 -26.01 -0.04 46.90
CA PRO A 202 -25.87 1.30 46.33
C PRO A 202 -27.06 1.67 45.42
N TYR A 203 -27.57 0.72 44.65
CA TYR A 203 -28.62 0.92 43.63
C TYR A 203 -30.06 0.72 44.15
N GLY A 204 -30.27 0.80 45.47
CA GLY A 204 -31.59 0.61 46.11
C GLY A 204 -31.79 -0.77 46.74
N SER A 205 -33.04 -1.23 46.87
CA SER A 205 -33.34 -2.54 47.48
C SER A 205 -33.37 -3.64 46.43
N TYR A 206 -32.81 -4.81 46.73
CA TYR A 206 -32.65 -5.86 45.73
C TYR A 206 -33.25 -7.22 46.15
N VAL A 207 -33.56 -8.02 45.13
CA VAL A 207 -34.03 -9.41 45.23
C VAL A 207 -33.17 -10.29 44.33
N ASP A 208 -32.48 -11.27 44.92
CA ASP A 208 -31.84 -12.35 44.16
C ASP A 208 -32.94 -13.34 43.72
N LEU A 209 -33.17 -13.42 42.41
CA LEU A 209 -34.24 -14.19 41.76
C LEU A 209 -33.66 -15.46 41.12
N GLU A 210 -34.21 -16.63 41.47
CA GLU A 210 -33.79 -17.92 40.91
C GLU A 210 -34.50 -18.16 39.57
N VAL A 211 -33.73 -18.33 38.50
CA VAL A 211 -34.19 -18.53 37.11
C VAL A 211 -33.98 -19.98 36.66
N THR A 212 -34.46 -20.35 35.46
CA THR A 212 -34.21 -21.69 34.91
C THR A 212 -32.80 -21.83 34.31
N GLU A 213 -32.36 -23.08 34.13
CA GLU A 213 -31.01 -23.45 33.61
C GLU A 213 -30.76 -22.99 32.16
N ASP A 214 -31.83 -22.72 31.41
CA ASP A 214 -31.83 -22.23 30.03
C ASP A 214 -32.85 -21.05 29.92
N ALA A 215 -32.72 -20.00 30.74
CA ALA A 215 -33.68 -18.87 30.74
C ALA A 215 -33.49 -17.97 29.51
N GLU A 216 -34.57 -17.71 28.75
CA GLU A 216 -34.58 -16.82 27.59
C GLU A 216 -35.38 -15.53 27.89
N GLU A 217 -36.40 -15.58 28.75
CA GLU A 217 -37.20 -14.41 29.13
C GLU A 217 -37.75 -14.50 30.55
N VAL A 218 -37.55 -13.45 31.36
CA VAL A 218 -38.22 -13.29 32.65
C VAL A 218 -39.14 -12.07 32.63
N GLY A 219 -40.43 -12.32 32.91
CA GLY A 219 -41.40 -11.25 33.12
C GLY A 219 -41.33 -10.69 34.54
N LEU A 220 -41.31 -9.36 34.66
CA LEU A 220 -41.13 -8.58 35.89
C LEU A 220 -42.25 -7.55 36.05
N LEU A 221 -42.74 -7.33 37.28
CA LEU A 221 -43.69 -6.26 37.58
C LEU A 221 -43.50 -5.77 39.04
N LEU A 222 -43.47 -4.46 39.25
CA LEU A 222 -43.43 -3.86 40.59
C LEU A 222 -44.84 -3.71 41.16
N VAL A 223 -45.09 -4.22 42.37
CA VAL A 223 -46.43 -4.18 42.99
C VAL A 223 -46.41 -3.85 44.48
N GLU A 224 -47.30 -2.96 44.92
CA GLU A 224 -47.56 -2.76 46.34
C GLU A 224 -48.25 -3.99 46.98
N ARG A 225 -47.65 -4.54 48.04
CA ARG A 225 -48.11 -5.75 48.72
C ARG A 225 -49.23 -5.44 49.73
N ASN A 226 -50.33 -4.84 49.25
CA ASN A 226 -51.52 -4.49 50.06
C ASN A 226 -52.88 -4.96 49.43
N GLU A 227 -54.04 -4.58 50.02
CA GLU A 227 -55.37 -5.03 49.55
C GLU A 227 -55.87 -4.35 48.25
N ASN A 228 -55.29 -3.21 47.86
CA ASN A 228 -55.53 -2.53 46.58
C ASN A 228 -54.16 -1.99 46.12
N PRO A 229 -53.36 -2.80 45.40
CA PRO A 229 -52.03 -2.38 44.96
C PRO A 229 -52.13 -1.19 44.00
N ASP A 230 -51.12 -0.32 44.07
CA ASP A 230 -50.60 0.34 42.87
C ASP A 230 -49.52 -0.61 42.26
N GLU A 231 -49.40 -0.61 40.92
CA GLU A 231 -48.62 -1.57 40.11
C GLU A 231 -47.95 -0.83 38.93
N SER A 232 -46.77 -1.30 38.49
CA SER A 232 -46.19 -0.94 37.18
C SER A 232 -46.94 -1.63 36.04
N ASP A 233 -46.63 -1.28 34.80
CA ASP A 233 -46.94 -2.15 33.67
C ASP A 233 -46.01 -3.41 33.67
N ASP A 234 -46.29 -4.36 32.78
CA ASP A 234 -45.50 -5.60 32.61
C ASP A 234 -44.14 -5.26 31.95
N MET A 235 -43.03 -5.66 32.58
CA MET A 235 -41.64 -5.48 32.10
C MET A 235 -41.02 -6.84 31.78
N PHE A 236 -39.95 -6.87 30.99
CA PHE A 236 -39.26 -8.11 30.59
C PHE A 236 -37.75 -7.94 30.61
N PHE A 237 -37.03 -9.01 30.96
CA PHE A 237 -35.58 -9.08 30.90
C PHE A 237 -35.16 -10.34 30.12
N ARG A 238 -34.14 -10.22 29.25
CA ARG A 238 -33.77 -11.25 28.26
C ARG A 238 -32.26 -11.51 28.14
N ASP A 239 -31.42 -10.52 28.42
CA ASP A 239 -29.97 -10.66 28.34
C ASP A 239 -29.40 -11.37 29.58
N PHE A 240 -29.43 -12.70 29.57
CA PHE A 240 -28.82 -13.54 30.60
C PHE A 240 -27.37 -13.93 30.30
N GLU A 241 -26.83 -13.53 29.14
CA GLU A 241 -25.46 -13.86 28.72
C GLU A 241 -24.47 -12.82 29.25
N ASN A 242 -24.81 -11.53 29.16
CA ASN A 242 -23.96 -10.41 29.59
C ASN A 242 -24.32 -9.89 30.98
N HIS A 243 -25.60 -9.96 31.40
CA HIS A 243 -26.08 -9.33 32.63
C HIS A 243 -26.71 -10.29 33.66
N ASP A 244 -26.11 -10.35 34.85
CA ASP A 244 -26.68 -11.01 36.03
C ASP A 244 -27.35 -10.02 37.01
N GLN A 245 -27.31 -8.71 36.75
CA GLN A 245 -27.97 -7.66 37.53
C GLN A 245 -28.94 -6.84 36.66
N VAL A 246 -30.12 -6.55 37.20
CA VAL A 246 -31.21 -5.84 36.51
C VAL A 246 -31.69 -4.68 37.37
N PHE A 247 -31.93 -3.52 36.77
CA PHE A 247 -32.20 -2.27 37.49
C PHE A 247 -33.61 -1.76 37.18
N LEU A 248 -34.42 -1.57 38.22
CA LEU A 248 -35.80 -1.05 38.13
C LEU A 248 -35.93 0.27 38.91
N LYS A 249 -36.74 1.22 38.40
CA LYS A 249 -36.87 2.56 38.99
C LYS A 249 -38.33 2.96 39.23
N GLU A 250 -38.57 3.63 40.36
CA GLU A 250 -39.92 4.07 40.75
C GLU A 250 -40.55 5.02 39.72
N GLY A 251 -41.62 4.57 39.07
CA GLY A 251 -42.39 5.35 38.10
C GLY A 251 -42.01 5.10 36.65
N GLU A 252 -40.96 4.32 36.40
CA GLU A 252 -40.58 3.80 35.09
C GLU A 252 -41.09 2.35 34.93
N ASN A 253 -41.35 1.94 33.69
CA ASN A 253 -41.95 0.66 33.33
C ASN A 253 -40.96 -0.16 32.49
N GLU A 254 -39.70 -0.18 32.90
CA GLU A 254 -38.58 -0.66 32.08
C GLU A 254 -37.56 -1.41 32.94
N ALA A 255 -36.85 -2.38 32.33
CA ALA A 255 -35.85 -3.20 32.99
C ALA A 255 -34.46 -2.92 32.39
N TYR A 256 -33.68 -2.11 33.09
CA TYR A 256 -32.39 -1.63 32.61
C TYR A 256 -31.24 -2.58 32.98
N THR A 257 -30.18 -2.56 32.19
CA THR A 257 -28.93 -3.31 32.40
C THR A 257 -27.86 -2.50 33.16
N ASN A 258 -28.05 -1.18 33.32
CA ASN A 258 -27.15 -0.29 34.06
C ASN A 258 -27.88 0.45 35.20
N PRO A 259 -27.18 0.87 36.26
CA PRO A 259 -27.76 1.60 37.40
C PRO A 259 -28.11 3.07 37.09
N TYR A 260 -27.84 3.53 35.87
CA TYR A 260 -28.11 4.90 35.39
C TYR A 260 -29.44 5.02 34.66
N TYR A 261 -30.11 3.90 34.36
CA TYR A 261 -31.43 3.80 33.75
C TYR A 261 -31.46 4.31 32.29
N VAL A 262 -30.43 3.93 31.54
CA VAL A 262 -30.22 4.27 30.12
C VAL A 262 -30.44 3.00 29.27
N GLN A 263 -31.00 3.15 28.06
CA GLN A 263 -31.24 2.04 27.13
C GLN A 263 -30.04 1.85 26.21
N GLY A 264 -29.64 0.59 25.97
CA GLY A 264 -28.40 0.24 25.24
C GLY A 264 -28.53 0.08 23.72
N HIS A 265 -29.66 0.50 23.12
CA HIS A 265 -29.91 0.41 21.68
C HIS A 265 -29.80 1.79 21.04
N GLN A 266 -28.57 2.30 20.89
CA GLN A 266 -28.33 3.58 20.22
C GLN A 266 -28.23 3.35 18.71
N ILE A 267 -28.91 4.18 17.91
CA ILE A 267 -28.72 4.20 16.46
C ILE A 267 -27.47 5.03 16.13
N GLU A 268 -26.50 4.41 15.47
CA GLU A 268 -25.19 5.01 15.17
C GLU A 268 -25.23 5.66 13.78
N TYR A 269 -25.33 4.83 12.75
CA TYR A 269 -25.30 5.26 11.35
C TYR A 269 -26.51 4.80 10.55
N GLY A 270 -26.69 5.40 9.38
CA GLY A 270 -27.63 4.93 8.36
C GLY A 270 -27.04 5.03 6.97
N GLN A 271 -27.33 4.04 6.11
CA GLN A 271 -26.91 4.03 4.72
C GLN A 271 -28.03 3.55 3.81
N VAL A 272 -28.33 4.28 2.74
CA VAL A 272 -29.14 3.79 1.63
C VAL A 272 -28.24 2.91 0.77
N LYS A 273 -28.25 1.59 1.01
CA LYS A 273 -27.48 0.60 0.25
C LYS A 273 -28.16 0.24 -1.09
N GLU A 274 -29.50 0.27 -1.16
CA GLU A 274 -30.29 -0.02 -2.37
C GLU A 274 -31.53 0.91 -2.44
N GLU A 275 -32.11 1.19 -3.62
CA GLU A 275 -33.33 2.03 -3.75
C GLU A 275 -34.55 1.50 -2.96
N ASP A 276 -34.52 0.25 -2.48
CA ASP A 276 -35.53 -0.36 -1.62
C ASP A 276 -35.03 -0.80 -0.23
N ARG A 277 -33.78 -0.49 0.16
CA ARG A 277 -33.21 -0.80 1.49
C ARG A 277 -32.36 0.35 2.07
N ILE A 278 -32.74 0.79 3.27
CA ILE A 278 -31.84 1.48 4.21
C ILE A 278 -31.28 0.43 5.18
N GLU A 279 -30.00 0.54 5.48
CA GLU A 279 -29.28 -0.22 6.48
C GLU A 279 -28.95 0.73 7.64
N LEU A 280 -29.15 0.29 8.88
CA LEU A 280 -28.92 1.08 10.08
C LEU A 280 -28.00 0.31 11.03
N GLY A 281 -26.95 0.96 11.51
CA GLY A 281 -26.10 0.47 12.58
C GLY A 281 -26.67 0.83 13.95
N PHE A 282 -26.51 -0.09 14.89
CA PHE A 282 -26.86 0.09 16.30
C PHE A 282 -25.76 -0.49 17.18
N THR A 283 -25.52 0.16 18.33
CA THR A 283 -24.61 -0.33 19.39
C THR A 283 -24.88 -1.79 19.74
N ALA A 284 -26.17 -2.16 19.82
CA ALA A 284 -26.66 -3.53 19.89
C ALA A 284 -28.12 -3.63 19.43
N THR A 285 -28.49 -4.74 18.79
CA THR A 285 -29.87 -5.04 18.35
C THR A 285 -30.57 -6.10 19.21
N GLU A 286 -29.91 -6.65 20.23
CA GLU A 286 -30.45 -7.80 20.99
C GLU A 286 -31.82 -7.47 21.61
N GLY A 287 -32.79 -8.37 21.46
CA GLY A 287 -34.13 -8.18 22.02
C GLY A 287 -35.02 -7.19 21.26
N MET A 288 -34.49 -6.46 20.26
CA MET A 288 -35.31 -5.69 19.32
C MET A 288 -36.24 -6.63 18.52
N THR A 289 -37.43 -6.13 18.17
CA THR A 289 -38.37 -6.88 17.33
C THR A 289 -38.89 -6.03 16.18
N THR A 290 -39.21 -6.67 15.05
CA THR A 290 -39.88 -6.04 13.90
C THR A 290 -41.19 -5.30 14.26
N GLU A 291 -41.88 -5.70 15.34
CA GLU A 291 -43.08 -4.99 15.80
C GLU A 291 -42.73 -3.67 16.53
N GLN A 292 -41.64 -3.64 17.31
CA GLN A 292 -41.11 -2.40 17.92
C GLN A 292 -40.47 -1.47 16.89
N LEU A 293 -39.57 -1.99 16.05
CA LEU A 293 -38.95 -1.22 14.95
C LEU A 293 -40.02 -0.57 14.04
N GLY A 294 -41.11 -1.28 13.77
CA GLY A 294 -42.26 -0.76 13.00
C GLY A 294 -43.16 0.25 13.72
N GLU A 295 -43.01 0.45 15.04
CA GLU A 295 -43.71 1.49 15.82
C GLU A 295 -42.81 2.67 16.23
N GLU A 296 -41.49 2.46 16.31
CA GLU A 296 -40.52 3.42 16.87
C GLU A 296 -39.56 4.06 15.85
N LEU A 297 -39.38 3.47 14.65
CA LEU A 297 -38.67 4.14 13.56
C LEU A 297 -39.57 5.18 12.85
N ASP A 298 -39.06 6.40 12.70
CA ASP A 298 -39.61 7.45 11.81
C ASP A 298 -38.53 7.85 10.80
N ILE A 299 -38.92 8.12 9.56
CA ILE A 299 -38.01 8.46 8.46
C ILE A 299 -38.53 9.69 7.73
N VAL A 300 -37.66 10.68 7.51
CA VAL A 300 -37.98 11.96 6.89
C VAL A 300 -37.01 12.25 5.75
N ASP A 301 -37.51 12.65 4.58
CA ASP A 301 -36.65 13.07 3.46
C ASP A 301 -36.00 14.44 3.70
N ALA A 302 -34.94 14.79 2.95
CA ALA A 302 -34.27 16.10 3.04
C ALA A 302 -35.19 17.31 2.82
N ASN A 303 -36.41 17.10 2.30
CA ASN A 303 -37.43 18.13 2.13
C ASN A 303 -38.40 18.26 3.33
N GLY A 304 -38.21 17.45 4.39
CA GLY A 304 -39.05 17.42 5.59
C GLY A 304 -40.37 16.66 5.43
N ASN A 305 -40.45 15.68 4.53
CA ASN A 305 -41.64 14.82 4.36
C ASN A 305 -41.42 13.42 4.96
N GLU A 306 -42.42 12.95 5.71
CA GLU A 306 -42.55 11.58 6.25
C GLU A 306 -42.50 10.52 5.13
N VAL A 307 -41.53 9.60 5.21
CA VAL A 307 -41.28 8.49 4.27
C VAL A 307 -41.73 7.18 4.91
N SER A 308 -42.61 6.44 4.22
CA SER A 308 -43.12 5.16 4.73
C SER A 308 -42.31 3.96 4.23
N PHE A 309 -41.82 3.13 5.14
CA PHE A 309 -41.24 1.81 4.85
C PHE A 309 -42.29 0.68 4.92
N ASP A 310 -41.95 -0.50 4.40
CA ASP A 310 -42.81 -1.70 4.37
C ASP A 310 -42.55 -2.65 5.56
N GLU A 311 -41.28 -2.88 5.95
CA GLU A 311 -40.87 -3.76 7.06
C GLU A 311 -39.45 -3.37 7.55
N ALA A 312 -39.11 -3.64 8.82
CA ALA A 312 -37.76 -3.48 9.38
C ALA A 312 -37.32 -4.77 10.07
N VAL A 313 -36.09 -5.20 9.81
CA VAL A 313 -35.57 -6.54 10.13
C VAL A 313 -34.22 -6.41 10.80
N VAL A 314 -34.05 -7.02 11.97
CA VAL A 314 -32.74 -7.25 12.59
C VAL A 314 -32.05 -8.35 11.77
N GLU A 315 -30.89 -8.03 11.19
CA GLU A 315 -30.12 -8.98 10.37
C GLU A 315 -29.07 -9.73 11.23
N ASP A 316 -28.41 -9.01 12.14
CA ASP A 316 -27.39 -9.50 13.08
C ASP A 316 -27.35 -8.63 14.36
N GLU A 317 -26.30 -8.79 15.18
CA GLU A 317 -26.14 -8.20 16.52
C GLU A 317 -26.05 -6.66 16.54
N GLN A 318 -25.76 -6.02 15.40
CA GLN A 318 -25.64 -4.55 15.28
C GLN A 318 -26.45 -3.98 14.09
N THR A 319 -26.86 -4.79 13.11
CA THR A 319 -27.45 -4.30 11.86
C THR A 319 -28.98 -4.46 11.79
N VAL A 320 -29.67 -3.38 11.41
CA VAL A 320 -31.11 -3.38 11.06
C VAL A 320 -31.31 -2.95 9.61
N SER A 321 -31.93 -3.81 8.80
CA SER A 321 -32.38 -3.48 7.45
C SER A 321 -33.83 -2.99 7.41
N VAL A 322 -34.04 -1.78 6.93
CA VAL A 322 -35.35 -1.16 6.71
C VAL A 322 -35.71 -1.22 5.22
N TYR A 323 -36.74 -1.99 4.88
CA TYR A 323 -37.17 -2.22 3.50
C TYR A 323 -38.31 -1.27 3.11
N GLY A 324 -38.19 -0.60 1.97
CA GLY A 324 -39.14 0.44 1.55
C GLY A 324 -38.97 0.89 0.09
N GLN A 325 -39.09 2.19 -0.14
CA GLN A 325 -38.78 2.83 -1.43
C GLN A 325 -38.17 4.19 -1.11
N PHE A 326 -36.86 4.29 -1.30
CA PHE A 326 -36.04 5.43 -0.89
C PHE A 326 -35.52 6.12 -2.15
N ASP A 327 -36.15 7.25 -2.49
CA ASP A 327 -35.83 8.01 -3.69
C ASP A 327 -34.54 8.79 -3.47
N HIS A 328 -33.46 8.38 -4.14
CA HIS A 328 -32.14 8.96 -3.95
C HIS A 328 -32.05 10.45 -4.34
N GLU A 329 -33.00 10.99 -5.11
CA GLU A 329 -33.10 12.43 -5.41
C GLU A 329 -33.53 13.28 -4.19
N VAL A 330 -33.92 12.67 -3.07
CA VAL A 330 -34.32 13.38 -1.83
C VAL A 330 -33.61 12.88 -0.56
N ALA A 331 -32.50 12.18 -0.74
CA ALA A 331 -31.55 11.83 0.32
C ALA A 331 -30.68 13.05 0.72
N PRO A 332 -30.02 13.05 1.89
CA PRO A 332 -30.08 12.02 2.93
C PRO A 332 -31.47 11.96 3.61
N PHE A 333 -31.73 10.86 4.31
CA PHE A 333 -32.96 10.70 5.10
C PHE A 333 -32.64 10.84 6.58
N ASP A 334 -33.32 11.74 7.29
CA ASP A 334 -33.28 11.75 8.75
C ASP A 334 -34.02 10.50 9.26
N VAL A 335 -33.30 9.60 9.93
CA VAL A 335 -33.86 8.38 10.52
C VAL A 335 -33.77 8.49 12.04
N SER A 336 -34.90 8.36 12.72
CA SER A 336 -34.96 8.39 14.20
C SER A 336 -35.50 7.11 14.79
N TYR A 337 -34.86 6.63 15.85
CA TYR A 337 -35.34 5.55 16.71
C TYR A 337 -35.51 6.09 18.13
N GLY A 338 -36.73 6.09 18.65
CA GLY A 338 -37.03 6.68 19.96
C GLY A 338 -36.79 8.19 20.01
N ASP A 339 -35.83 8.64 20.85
CA ASP A 339 -35.40 10.04 20.96
C ASP A 339 -34.06 10.32 20.22
N GLN A 340 -33.41 9.30 19.64
CA GLN A 340 -32.15 9.41 18.88
C GLN A 340 -32.41 9.52 17.37
N SER A 341 -31.44 10.07 16.62
CA SER A 341 -31.53 10.21 15.17
C SER A 341 -30.16 10.25 14.49
N THR A 342 -30.04 9.56 13.37
CA THR A 342 -28.89 9.60 12.45
C THR A 342 -29.34 10.03 11.04
N SER A 343 -28.40 10.31 10.15
CA SER A 343 -28.69 10.68 8.76
C SER A 343 -28.30 9.55 7.81
N ALA A 344 -29.28 8.98 7.11
CA ALA A 344 -29.05 7.92 6.13
C ALA A 344 -28.64 8.51 4.77
N PHE A 345 -27.34 8.48 4.49
CA PHE A 345 -26.74 8.96 3.24
C PHE A 345 -26.75 7.88 2.14
N ILE A 346 -26.53 8.26 0.88
CA ILE A 346 -26.38 7.29 -0.22
C ILE A 346 -25.00 6.64 -0.11
N SER A 347 -24.95 5.31 0.07
CA SER A 347 -23.68 4.60 0.19
C SER A 347 -22.86 4.68 -1.10
N TRP A 348 -21.54 4.53 -1.01
CA TRP A 348 -20.68 4.59 -2.20
C TRP A 348 -21.03 3.50 -3.23
N GLN A 349 -21.43 2.31 -2.77
CA GLN A 349 -21.86 1.21 -3.66
C GLN A 349 -23.11 1.61 -4.48
N LEU A 350 -24.07 2.31 -3.86
CA LEU A 350 -25.27 2.79 -4.56
C LEU A 350 -24.94 3.99 -5.47
N LYS A 351 -24.01 4.87 -5.07
CA LYS A 351 -23.48 5.92 -5.97
C LYS A 351 -22.81 5.32 -7.20
N ASP A 352 -22.07 4.22 -7.06
CA ASP A 352 -21.47 3.50 -8.19
C ASP A 352 -22.54 2.85 -9.09
N GLU A 353 -23.55 2.15 -8.54
CA GLU A 353 -24.63 1.57 -9.37
C GLU A 353 -25.37 2.65 -10.18
N LEU A 354 -25.59 3.83 -9.61
CA LEU A 354 -26.34 4.92 -10.23
C LEU A 354 -25.49 5.78 -11.20
N TYR A 355 -24.24 6.05 -10.85
CA TYR A 355 -23.46 7.14 -11.43
C TYR A 355 -22.04 6.77 -11.90
N ALA A 356 -21.56 5.54 -11.73
CA ALA A 356 -20.26 5.14 -12.26
C ALA A 356 -20.16 5.46 -13.77
N TYR A 357 -19.03 6.06 -14.17
CA TYR A 357 -18.82 6.62 -15.49
C TYR A 357 -17.51 6.12 -16.08
N ASP A 358 -17.53 5.73 -17.36
CA ASP A 358 -16.39 5.13 -18.08
C ASP A 358 -15.80 6.03 -19.18
N GLY A 359 -16.36 7.22 -19.39
CA GLY A 359 -15.89 8.17 -20.41
C GLY A 359 -14.83 9.15 -19.92
N ASP A 360 -14.25 9.90 -20.86
CA ASP A 360 -13.24 10.93 -20.59
C ASP A 360 -13.77 12.03 -19.65
N LEU A 361 -12.93 12.44 -18.69
CA LEU A 361 -13.12 13.53 -17.72
C LEU A 361 -11.99 14.57 -17.87
N GLY A 362 -12.09 15.71 -17.18
CA GLY A 362 -11.11 16.79 -17.26
C GLY A 362 -11.30 17.70 -18.49
N VAL A 363 -10.19 18.10 -19.11
CA VAL A 363 -10.13 19.11 -20.18
C VAL A 363 -9.82 18.51 -21.55
N ASP A 364 -10.64 18.85 -22.54
CA ASP A 364 -10.41 18.60 -23.97
C ASP A 364 -10.26 19.94 -24.70
N LEU A 365 -9.01 20.35 -24.98
CA LEU A 365 -8.65 21.61 -25.65
C LEU A 365 -8.67 21.44 -27.18
N HIS A 366 -9.50 22.23 -27.87
CA HIS A 366 -9.76 22.09 -29.30
C HIS A 366 -8.78 22.90 -30.16
N ASP A 367 -8.51 22.35 -31.35
CA ASP A 367 -7.79 22.93 -32.51
C ASP A 367 -8.17 24.40 -32.88
N ASP A 368 -9.32 24.90 -32.41
CA ASP A 368 -9.82 26.26 -32.65
C ASP A 368 -9.77 27.22 -31.44
N GLY A 369 -9.21 26.78 -30.32
CA GLY A 369 -9.02 27.57 -29.09
C GLY A 369 -10.16 27.50 -28.08
N SER A 370 -11.24 26.75 -28.39
CA SER A 370 -12.27 26.38 -27.42
C SER A 370 -11.85 25.19 -26.54
N ALA A 371 -12.46 25.00 -25.37
CA ALA A 371 -12.16 23.88 -24.48
C ALA A 371 -13.44 23.25 -23.93
N THR A 372 -13.55 21.93 -23.91
CA THR A 372 -14.65 21.21 -23.25
C THR A 372 -14.16 20.71 -21.90
N LEU A 373 -14.87 21.08 -20.82
CA LEU A 373 -14.59 20.67 -19.45
C LEU A 373 -15.66 19.69 -19.00
N LYS A 374 -15.25 18.62 -18.30
CA LYS A 374 -16.13 17.59 -17.76
C LYS A 374 -15.73 17.22 -16.33
N LEU A 375 -16.67 17.33 -15.40
CA LEU A 375 -16.49 16.91 -14.00
C LEU A 375 -17.56 15.88 -13.61
N TRP A 376 -17.18 14.84 -12.88
CA TRP A 376 -18.13 13.95 -12.21
C TRP A 376 -18.45 14.51 -10.82
N SER A 377 -19.72 14.78 -10.55
CA SER A 377 -20.20 15.30 -9.25
C SER A 377 -21.73 15.08 -9.19
N PRO A 378 -22.17 13.84 -8.88
CA PRO A 378 -23.58 13.47 -9.00
C PRO A 378 -24.49 14.21 -8.04
N SER A 379 -24.04 14.59 -6.84
CA SER A 379 -24.87 15.26 -5.82
C SER A 379 -25.07 16.77 -6.03
N ALA A 380 -24.31 17.42 -6.93
CA ALA A 380 -24.38 18.87 -7.11
C ALA A 380 -25.77 19.37 -7.59
N ASP A 381 -26.20 20.53 -7.07
CA ASP A 381 -27.36 21.27 -7.56
C ASP A 381 -27.03 22.09 -8.83
N ASN A 382 -25.84 22.70 -8.84
CA ASN A 382 -25.30 23.48 -9.94
C ASN A 382 -23.77 23.44 -9.92
N ILE A 383 -23.15 23.51 -11.11
CA ILE A 383 -21.70 23.73 -11.23
C ILE A 383 -21.47 24.83 -12.26
N SER A 384 -20.59 25.78 -11.93
CA SER A 384 -20.15 26.83 -12.86
C SER A 384 -18.62 26.91 -12.93
N ILE A 385 -18.10 27.51 -14.00
CA ILE A 385 -16.66 27.77 -14.15
C ILE A 385 -16.32 29.20 -13.71
N ILE A 386 -15.29 29.33 -12.88
CA ILE A 386 -14.56 30.59 -12.68
C ILE A 386 -13.28 30.53 -13.53
N LEU A 387 -13.13 31.43 -14.51
CA LEU A 387 -11.96 31.51 -15.39
C LEU A 387 -11.07 32.69 -14.98
N TYR A 388 -9.77 32.44 -14.80
CA TYR A 388 -8.74 33.41 -14.45
C TYR A 388 -7.75 33.63 -15.61
N ASP A 389 -7.20 34.84 -15.72
CA ASP A 389 -6.29 35.21 -16.80
C ASP A 389 -4.93 34.51 -16.67
N ARG A 390 -4.36 34.12 -17.82
CA ARG A 390 -3.07 33.43 -17.87
C ARG A 390 -1.86 34.32 -17.56
N ASP A 391 -1.96 35.63 -17.80
CA ASP A 391 -0.88 36.59 -17.50
C ASP A 391 -0.98 37.14 -16.05
N ASP A 392 -2.09 36.89 -15.33
CA ASP A 392 -2.32 37.21 -13.91
C ASP A 392 -3.41 36.27 -13.35
N GLN A 393 -2.99 35.17 -12.72
CA GLN A 393 -3.90 34.15 -12.17
C GLN A 393 -4.90 34.65 -11.10
N TYR A 394 -4.84 35.93 -10.70
CA TYR A 394 -5.79 36.56 -9.79
C TYR A 394 -6.78 37.52 -10.49
N GLU A 395 -6.64 37.77 -11.81
CA GLU A 395 -7.63 38.51 -12.61
C GLU A 395 -8.72 37.55 -13.14
N VAL A 396 -9.92 37.59 -12.56
CA VAL A 396 -11.09 36.85 -13.07
C VAL A 396 -11.53 37.44 -14.41
N VAL A 397 -11.54 36.59 -15.45
CA VAL A 397 -11.93 36.90 -16.83
C VAL A 397 -13.45 36.78 -16.99
N VAL A 398 -14.00 35.67 -16.50
CA VAL A 398 -15.44 35.40 -16.41
C VAL A 398 -15.71 34.54 -15.18
N ASP A 399 -16.77 34.90 -14.46
CA ASP A 399 -17.43 34.13 -13.41
C ASP A 399 -18.80 33.62 -13.92
N ASP A 400 -19.39 32.61 -13.26
CA ASP A 400 -20.79 32.19 -13.47
C ASP A 400 -21.06 31.61 -14.89
N VAL A 401 -20.18 30.73 -15.40
CA VAL A 401 -20.43 29.94 -16.63
C VAL A 401 -21.01 28.56 -16.29
N ASP A 402 -22.35 28.46 -16.26
CA ASP A 402 -23.11 27.23 -15.98
C ASP A 402 -22.66 26.02 -16.82
N MET A 403 -22.43 24.89 -16.16
CA MET A 403 -22.29 23.57 -16.77
C MET A 403 -23.65 22.85 -16.93
N ILE A 404 -23.68 21.75 -17.68
CA ILE A 404 -24.89 20.97 -17.94
C ILE A 404 -24.73 19.54 -17.40
N ARG A 405 -25.48 19.19 -16.34
CA ARG A 405 -25.60 17.83 -15.79
C ARG A 405 -26.14 16.85 -16.86
N GLN A 406 -25.47 15.71 -16.99
CA GLN A 406 -25.86 14.56 -17.80
C GLN A 406 -26.48 13.47 -16.92
N ASP A 407 -27.05 12.43 -17.55
CA ASP A 407 -27.76 11.35 -16.85
C ASP A 407 -26.85 10.54 -15.87
N THR A 408 -25.51 10.59 -16.01
CA THR A 408 -24.52 9.84 -15.20
C THR A 408 -23.84 10.69 -14.12
N GLY A 409 -24.44 11.81 -13.70
CA GLY A 409 -23.81 12.71 -12.70
C GLY A 409 -22.63 13.55 -13.21
N VAL A 410 -22.23 13.38 -14.47
CA VAL A 410 -21.21 14.19 -15.14
C VAL A 410 -21.79 15.54 -15.56
N TRP A 411 -21.06 16.61 -15.32
CA TRP A 411 -21.36 17.97 -15.77
C TRP A 411 -20.43 18.34 -16.93
N GLU A 412 -20.98 18.90 -18.01
CA GLU A 412 -20.22 19.26 -19.22
C GLU A 412 -20.45 20.73 -19.62
N VAL A 413 -19.38 21.43 -20.05
CA VAL A 413 -19.48 22.73 -20.73
C VAL A 413 -18.39 22.86 -21.80
N THR A 414 -18.71 23.51 -22.92
CA THR A 414 -17.69 24.01 -23.87
C THR A 414 -17.52 25.51 -23.70
N LEU A 415 -16.31 25.94 -23.38
CA LEU A 415 -15.88 27.32 -23.26
C LEU A 415 -15.40 27.86 -24.63
N ASP A 416 -15.89 29.02 -25.05
CA ASP A 416 -15.60 29.65 -26.35
C ASP A 416 -15.69 31.20 -26.30
N GLU A 417 -15.48 31.88 -27.44
CA GLU A 417 -15.58 33.36 -27.55
C GLU A 417 -17.00 33.90 -27.23
N GLU A 418 -18.06 33.09 -27.33
CA GLU A 418 -19.45 33.52 -27.07
C GLU A 418 -19.79 33.54 -25.57
N ASN A 419 -19.26 32.61 -24.77
CA ASN A 419 -19.48 32.58 -23.31
C ASN A 419 -18.33 33.21 -22.48
N THR A 420 -17.06 33.02 -22.84
CA THR A 420 -15.91 33.60 -22.10
C THR A 420 -15.48 34.98 -22.62
N GLY A 421 -15.68 35.25 -23.91
CA GLY A 421 -15.09 36.41 -24.59
C GLY A 421 -13.59 36.27 -24.94
N VAL A 422 -13.02 35.07 -24.76
CA VAL A 422 -11.65 34.70 -25.10
C VAL A 422 -11.63 33.95 -26.44
N GLU A 423 -10.74 34.31 -27.38
CA GLU A 423 -10.62 33.64 -28.70
C GLU A 423 -9.80 32.33 -28.64
N ASP A 424 -9.01 32.12 -27.58
CA ASP A 424 -8.01 31.05 -27.41
C ASP A 424 -7.72 30.85 -25.92
N LEU A 425 -8.16 29.73 -25.36
CA LEU A 425 -8.13 29.42 -23.92
C LEU A 425 -6.82 28.78 -23.42
N THR A 426 -5.84 28.56 -24.30
CA THR A 426 -4.56 27.93 -23.92
C THR A 426 -3.86 28.72 -22.81
N GLY A 427 -3.53 28.03 -21.71
CA GLY A 427 -2.88 28.56 -20.52
C GLY A 427 -3.78 29.33 -19.55
N TYR A 428 -5.08 29.52 -19.83
CA TYR A 428 -6.00 30.12 -18.85
C TYR A 428 -6.27 29.14 -17.70
N TYR A 429 -6.51 29.69 -16.51
CA TYR A 429 -6.73 28.90 -15.30
C TYR A 429 -8.20 28.86 -14.89
N TYR A 430 -8.62 27.83 -14.17
CA TYR A 430 -9.99 27.73 -13.68
C TYR A 430 -10.14 26.99 -12.34
N HIS A 431 -11.31 27.18 -11.74
CA HIS A 431 -11.90 26.32 -10.71
C HIS A 431 -13.31 25.93 -11.15
N TYR A 432 -13.79 24.80 -10.64
CA TYR A 432 -15.22 24.54 -10.53
C TYR A 432 -15.76 25.26 -9.29
N GLU A 433 -16.90 25.95 -9.44
CA GLU A 433 -17.69 26.46 -8.33
C GLU A 433 -18.95 25.58 -8.21
N ILE A 434 -19.04 24.79 -7.14
CA ILE A 434 -20.02 23.72 -6.96
C ILE A 434 -21.02 24.13 -5.87
N GLU A 435 -22.31 24.14 -6.21
CA GLU A 435 -23.41 24.44 -5.28
C GLU A 435 -24.10 23.13 -4.82
N ARG A 436 -24.30 22.99 -3.51
CA ARG A 436 -25.10 21.93 -2.85
C ARG A 436 -25.88 22.56 -1.70
N ASP A 437 -27.20 22.36 -1.65
CA ASP A 437 -28.09 22.87 -0.59
C ASP A 437 -28.03 24.39 -0.34
N GLY A 438 -27.51 25.14 -1.31
CA GLY A 438 -27.29 26.59 -1.24
C GLY A 438 -26.00 27.02 -0.53
N GLU A 439 -25.12 26.07 -0.21
CA GLU A 439 -23.70 26.31 0.09
C GLU A 439 -22.86 26.16 -1.18
N THR A 440 -21.64 26.70 -1.19
CA THR A 440 -20.83 26.78 -2.41
C THR A 440 -19.34 26.66 -2.11
N VAL A 441 -18.68 25.72 -2.76
CA VAL A 441 -17.25 25.44 -2.64
C VAL A 441 -16.52 25.67 -3.97
N LYS A 442 -15.20 25.87 -3.91
CA LYS A 442 -14.33 25.94 -5.09
C LYS A 442 -13.47 24.70 -5.11
N ALA A 443 -13.56 23.91 -6.19
CA ALA A 443 -12.78 22.69 -6.32
C ALA A 443 -11.79 22.79 -7.50
N LEU A 444 -10.66 22.10 -7.33
CA LEU A 444 -9.69 21.80 -8.38
C LEU A 444 -10.23 20.67 -9.27
N ASP A 445 -9.93 20.69 -10.56
CA ASP A 445 -10.24 19.55 -11.42
C ASP A 445 -9.32 18.38 -11.05
N PRO A 446 -9.87 17.21 -10.63
CA PRO A 446 -9.03 16.08 -10.26
C PRO A 446 -8.27 15.47 -11.45
N TYR A 447 -8.66 15.79 -12.69
CA TYR A 447 -7.97 15.46 -13.95
C TYR A 447 -7.17 16.64 -14.54
N ALA A 448 -6.83 17.66 -13.73
CA ALA A 448 -6.01 18.79 -14.18
C ALA A 448 -4.62 18.32 -14.66
N SER A 449 -4.31 18.50 -15.94
CA SER A 449 -3.02 18.13 -16.55
C SER A 449 -1.88 19.14 -16.28
N SER A 450 -2.22 20.36 -15.85
CA SER A 450 -1.29 21.34 -15.28
C SER A 450 -2.06 22.35 -14.40
N MET A 451 -1.34 23.18 -13.65
CA MET A 451 -1.89 24.11 -12.66
C MET A 451 -1.21 25.49 -12.70
N ALA A 452 -1.84 26.48 -12.08
CA ALA A 452 -1.22 27.77 -11.76
C ALA A 452 -0.19 27.63 -10.64
N THR A 453 0.76 28.57 -10.54
CA THR A 453 1.74 28.66 -9.44
C THR A 453 1.07 28.58 -8.07
N TRP A 454 1.52 27.65 -7.25
CA TRP A 454 0.93 27.35 -5.94
C TRP A 454 1.74 27.95 -4.77
N ASP A 455 1.02 28.31 -3.70
CA ASP A 455 1.52 28.94 -2.47
C ASP A 455 0.54 28.60 -1.33
N SER A 456 0.86 27.54 -0.58
CA SER A 456 0.00 27.01 0.49
C SER A 456 -0.23 27.99 1.64
N SER A 457 0.64 28.99 1.81
CA SER A 457 0.48 30.01 2.86
C SER A 457 -0.75 30.90 2.68
N ARG A 458 -1.48 30.74 1.57
CA ARG A 458 -2.74 31.44 1.23
C ARG A 458 -4.00 30.62 1.45
N GLU A 459 -3.89 29.35 1.87
CA GLU A 459 -5.03 28.53 2.28
C GLU A 459 -5.91 29.30 3.29
N ASP A 460 -5.28 29.82 4.34
CA ASP A 460 -5.86 30.63 5.42
C ASP A 460 -6.49 31.98 4.98
N ASP A 461 -6.19 32.50 3.78
CA ASP A 461 -6.82 33.75 3.30
C ASP A 461 -8.29 33.52 2.90
N GLY A 462 -8.74 32.25 2.75
CA GLY A 462 -10.13 31.85 2.52
C GLY A 462 -10.70 32.25 1.16
N GLU A 463 -9.85 32.78 0.26
CA GLU A 463 -10.22 33.09 -1.14
C GLU A 463 -9.74 32.00 -2.12
N PHE A 464 -8.69 31.26 -1.75
CA PHE A 464 -8.04 30.21 -2.54
C PHE A 464 -7.50 29.10 -1.61
N HIS A 465 -8.37 28.21 -1.13
CA HIS A 465 -7.96 27.06 -0.30
C HIS A 465 -7.42 25.87 -1.10
N VAL A 466 -7.60 25.90 -2.42
CA VAL A 466 -7.08 24.91 -3.38
C VAL A 466 -6.42 25.59 -4.59
N GLY A 467 -5.55 24.87 -5.29
CA GLY A 467 -4.90 25.31 -6.52
C GLY A 467 -5.84 25.36 -7.74
N LYS A 468 -5.44 26.11 -8.76
CA LYS A 468 -6.22 26.30 -10.00
C LYS A 468 -5.70 25.39 -11.10
N ALA A 469 -6.60 24.64 -11.74
CA ALA A 469 -6.30 23.88 -12.94
C ALA A 469 -5.97 24.82 -14.12
N ALA A 470 -5.15 24.37 -15.06
CA ALA A 470 -4.81 25.08 -16.29
C ALA A 470 -5.39 24.38 -17.53
N ILE A 471 -5.83 25.16 -18.52
CA ILE A 471 -6.31 24.66 -19.80
C ILE A 471 -5.10 24.51 -20.74
N VAL A 472 -4.56 23.30 -20.86
CA VAL A 472 -3.41 22.96 -21.71
C VAL A 472 -3.67 21.67 -22.50
N ASP A 473 -2.93 21.46 -23.60
CA ASP A 473 -2.87 20.20 -24.36
C ASP A 473 -1.44 19.63 -24.24
N PRO A 474 -1.18 18.72 -23.28
CA PRO A 474 0.13 18.10 -23.08
C PRO A 474 0.73 17.51 -24.36
N SER A 475 -0.10 16.92 -25.23
CA SER A 475 0.33 16.24 -26.46
C SER A 475 0.96 17.19 -27.49
N SER A 476 0.70 18.49 -27.36
CA SER A 476 1.26 19.56 -28.20
C SER A 476 2.55 20.20 -27.62
N ILE A 477 2.90 19.86 -26.37
CA ILE A 477 3.97 20.48 -25.58
C ILE A 477 5.17 19.52 -25.47
N GLY A 478 6.39 20.06 -25.53
CA GLY A 478 7.64 19.29 -25.37
C GLY A 478 8.08 18.50 -26.61
N PRO A 479 9.06 17.58 -26.47
CA PRO A 479 9.38 16.56 -27.47
C PRO A 479 8.26 15.53 -27.65
N GLU A 480 8.28 14.84 -28.79
CA GLU A 480 7.50 13.62 -29.06
C GLU A 480 8.32 12.44 -28.52
N LEU A 481 7.74 11.66 -27.60
CA LEU A 481 8.43 10.62 -26.83
C LEU A 481 8.08 9.20 -27.31
N ASP A 482 9.07 8.30 -27.26
CA ASP A 482 8.92 6.83 -27.29
C ASP A 482 9.23 6.28 -25.87
N TYR A 483 9.07 4.96 -25.63
CA TYR A 483 9.50 4.32 -24.36
C TYR A 483 11.00 3.96 -24.38
N ALA A 484 11.59 3.69 -23.21
CA ALA A 484 13.03 3.39 -23.11
C ALA A 484 13.46 2.10 -23.85
N ASP A 485 14.62 2.16 -24.52
CA ASP A 485 15.33 1.01 -25.12
C ASP A 485 16.60 0.70 -24.28
N ILE A 486 16.42 -0.01 -23.17
CA ILE A 486 17.45 -0.27 -22.16
C ILE A 486 18.28 -1.51 -22.56
N GLU A 487 19.58 -1.34 -22.80
CA GLU A 487 20.44 -2.45 -23.25
C GLU A 487 20.54 -3.58 -22.21
N GLY A 488 20.04 -4.76 -22.57
CA GLY A 488 20.12 -5.98 -21.75
C GLY A 488 19.06 -6.10 -20.65
N PHE A 489 18.01 -5.27 -20.69
CA PHE A 489 16.82 -5.39 -19.85
C PHE A 489 15.74 -6.19 -20.59
N GLU A 490 15.39 -7.37 -20.08
CA GLU A 490 14.36 -8.26 -20.65
C GLU A 490 13.20 -8.52 -19.68
N LYS A 491 13.41 -8.29 -18.37
CA LYS A 491 12.49 -8.61 -17.26
C LYS A 491 12.81 -7.78 -16.01
N ARG A 492 11.90 -7.73 -15.03
CA ARG A 492 12.00 -6.85 -13.85
C ARG A 492 13.26 -7.09 -13.00
N GLU A 493 13.77 -8.32 -12.91
CA GLU A 493 14.98 -8.67 -12.14
C GLU A 493 16.28 -8.11 -12.75
N ASP A 494 16.21 -7.64 -14.01
CA ASP A 494 17.28 -6.92 -14.69
C ASP A 494 17.30 -5.42 -14.35
N ALA A 495 16.27 -4.90 -13.66
CA ALA A 495 16.25 -3.52 -13.21
C ALA A 495 17.27 -3.30 -12.08
N ILE A 496 17.86 -2.10 -12.08
CA ILE A 496 18.75 -1.56 -11.06
C ILE A 496 18.25 -0.14 -10.86
N ILE A 497 17.47 0.04 -9.79
CA ILE A 497 16.70 1.26 -9.53
C ILE A 497 17.55 2.21 -8.70
N TYR A 498 17.64 3.47 -9.14
CA TYR A 498 18.33 4.55 -8.44
C TYR A 498 17.32 5.62 -8.04
N GLU A 499 16.96 5.66 -6.76
CA GLU A 499 15.99 6.61 -6.21
C GLU A 499 16.64 7.95 -5.91
N THR A 500 16.07 9.03 -6.43
CA THR A 500 16.61 10.38 -6.23
C THR A 500 15.51 11.44 -6.25
N HIS A 501 15.79 12.56 -5.60
CA HIS A 501 14.90 13.72 -5.57
C HIS A 501 15.42 14.81 -6.51
N VAL A 502 14.53 15.39 -7.32
CA VAL A 502 14.88 16.34 -8.39
C VAL A 502 15.66 17.55 -7.84
N ARG A 503 15.29 18.03 -6.65
CA ARG A 503 15.99 19.11 -5.98
C ARG A 503 17.36 18.67 -5.48
N ASP A 504 17.43 17.60 -4.69
CA ASP A 504 18.64 17.10 -4.02
C ASP A 504 19.82 16.96 -4.98
N PHE A 505 19.56 16.35 -6.15
CA PHE A 505 20.58 15.97 -7.12
C PHE A 505 21.33 17.17 -7.71
N THR A 506 20.76 18.38 -7.66
CA THR A 506 21.36 19.59 -8.25
C THR A 506 21.38 20.82 -7.33
N VAL A 507 20.93 20.69 -6.08
CA VAL A 507 20.89 21.81 -5.12
C VAL A 507 22.23 22.09 -4.41
N ASP A 508 23.29 21.32 -4.70
CA ASP A 508 24.63 21.61 -4.19
C ASP A 508 25.21 22.91 -4.82
N PRO A 509 25.60 23.92 -4.03
CA PRO A 509 26.23 25.13 -4.55
C PRO A 509 27.67 24.92 -5.09
N THR A 510 28.29 23.74 -4.95
CA THR A 510 29.62 23.47 -5.53
C THR A 510 29.58 23.42 -7.06
N ILE A 511 28.46 22.96 -7.65
CA ILE A 511 28.25 22.85 -9.09
C ILE A 511 27.66 24.11 -9.75
N ASP A 512 27.53 25.23 -9.02
CA ASP A 512 27.03 26.53 -9.52
C ASP A 512 27.79 27.06 -10.77
N GLU A 513 29.08 26.74 -10.94
CA GLU A 513 29.87 27.13 -12.13
C GLU A 513 29.75 26.14 -13.30
N GLU A 514 29.03 25.03 -13.11
CA GLU A 514 28.84 23.94 -14.09
C GLU A 514 27.44 23.96 -14.73
N LEU A 515 26.39 24.32 -13.98
CA LEU A 515 25.01 24.40 -14.47
C LEU A 515 24.77 25.59 -15.42
N GLU A 516 24.02 25.38 -16.50
CA GLU A 516 23.46 26.43 -17.36
C GLU A 516 22.02 26.83 -16.98
N SER A 517 21.24 25.91 -16.40
CA SER A 517 19.84 26.07 -15.94
C SER A 517 19.72 26.42 -14.44
N GLN A 518 18.50 26.78 -14.01
CA GLN A 518 18.19 26.96 -12.58
C GLN A 518 18.33 25.63 -11.83
N PHE A 519 19.05 25.65 -10.69
CA PHE A 519 19.24 24.47 -9.84
C PHE A 519 17.91 23.88 -9.34
N GLY A 520 17.90 22.59 -9.03
CA GLY A 520 16.77 21.90 -8.43
C GLY A 520 15.54 21.79 -9.34
N THR A 521 15.73 21.99 -10.65
CA THR A 521 14.70 21.87 -11.68
C THR A 521 14.93 20.64 -12.55
N PHE A 522 13.90 20.20 -13.27
CA PHE A 522 14.02 19.17 -14.30
C PHE A 522 15.11 19.53 -15.33
N ALA A 523 15.23 20.81 -15.69
CA ALA A 523 16.23 21.29 -16.65
C ALA A 523 17.68 21.13 -16.13
N SER A 524 17.95 21.49 -14.86
CA SER A 524 19.27 21.27 -14.26
C SER A 524 19.60 19.79 -14.05
N PHE A 525 18.59 18.95 -13.81
CA PHE A 525 18.77 17.51 -13.61
C PHE A 525 19.35 16.84 -14.87
N VAL A 526 18.85 17.23 -16.06
CA VAL A 526 19.37 16.78 -17.36
C VAL A 526 20.89 16.99 -17.47
N GLU A 527 21.42 18.10 -16.96
CA GLU A 527 22.85 18.44 -17.03
C GLU A 527 23.75 17.50 -16.22
N LYS A 528 23.17 16.62 -15.38
CA LYS A 528 23.89 15.67 -14.52
C LYS A 528 23.61 14.20 -14.82
N LEU A 529 22.77 13.89 -15.81
CA LEU A 529 22.44 12.50 -16.21
C LEU A 529 23.65 11.66 -16.62
N ASP A 530 24.70 12.26 -17.18
CA ASP A 530 25.95 11.59 -17.54
C ASP A 530 26.61 10.87 -16.34
N TYR A 531 26.31 11.27 -15.09
CA TYR A 531 26.74 10.56 -13.88
C TYR A 531 25.99 9.24 -13.66
N MET A 532 24.68 9.23 -13.90
CA MET A 532 23.84 8.02 -13.78
C MET A 532 24.13 7.04 -14.93
N GLU A 533 24.36 7.55 -16.15
CA GLU A 533 24.86 6.76 -17.28
C GLU A 533 26.20 6.08 -16.94
N ASP A 534 27.16 6.80 -16.35
CA ASP A 534 28.44 6.21 -15.91
C ASP A 534 28.29 5.23 -14.73
N MET A 535 27.33 5.47 -13.81
CA MET A 535 26.99 4.50 -12.76
C MET A 535 26.43 3.18 -13.33
N GLY A 536 25.83 3.21 -14.52
CA GLY A 536 25.32 2.03 -15.23
C GLY A 536 23.97 1.51 -14.72
N VAL A 537 23.25 2.30 -13.92
CA VAL A 537 21.88 2.01 -13.46
C VAL A 537 20.93 1.88 -14.66
N THR A 538 19.79 1.19 -14.51
CA THR A 538 18.83 1.03 -15.61
C THR A 538 17.60 1.89 -15.46
N HIS A 539 17.18 2.18 -14.23
CA HIS A 539 15.99 3.01 -13.95
C HIS A 539 16.31 4.10 -12.94
N ILE A 540 15.90 5.32 -13.23
CA ILE A 540 15.93 6.45 -12.28
C ILE A 540 14.53 6.54 -11.68
N GLN A 541 14.41 6.27 -10.37
CA GLN A 541 13.19 6.57 -9.63
C GLN A 541 13.26 8.03 -9.16
N LEU A 542 12.25 8.81 -9.55
CA LEU A 542 12.07 10.17 -9.07
C LEU A 542 11.07 10.18 -7.91
N LEU A 543 11.47 10.75 -6.77
CA LEU A 543 10.54 11.16 -5.70
C LEU A 543 9.43 12.07 -6.26
N PRO A 544 8.27 12.21 -5.57
CA PRO A 544 7.04 12.73 -6.15
C PRO A 544 7.20 14.01 -6.99
N VAL A 545 6.95 13.85 -8.30
CA VAL A 545 6.93 14.96 -9.30
C VAL A 545 5.52 15.46 -9.59
N MET A 546 4.50 14.76 -9.08
CA MET A 546 3.11 15.22 -9.09
C MET A 546 2.95 16.47 -8.21
N SER A 547 1.88 17.23 -8.41
CA SER A 547 1.64 18.45 -7.63
C SER A 547 1.33 18.08 -6.18
N TYR A 548 2.09 18.68 -5.26
CA TYR A 548 1.93 18.54 -3.81
C TYR A 548 1.53 19.85 -3.15
N PHE A 549 0.94 19.75 -1.95
CA PHE A 549 0.21 20.84 -1.33
C PHE A 549 1.09 21.74 -0.46
N PHE A 550 1.96 21.23 0.42
CA PHE A 550 2.78 22.10 1.27
C PHE A 550 4.02 22.62 0.53
N ALA A 551 3.81 23.68 -0.26
CA ALA A 551 4.83 24.36 -1.07
C ALA A 551 4.54 25.85 -1.30
N ASP A 552 5.60 26.63 -1.49
CA ASP A 552 5.61 27.97 -2.07
C ASP A 552 6.47 27.95 -3.34
N GLU A 553 5.82 27.67 -4.49
CA GLU A 553 6.48 27.52 -5.79
C GLU A 553 7.10 28.84 -6.27
N TYR A 554 6.65 30.01 -5.76
CA TYR A 554 7.22 31.31 -6.14
C TYR A 554 8.65 31.53 -5.64
N ASN A 555 9.11 30.74 -4.67
CA ASN A 555 10.45 30.83 -4.08
C ASN A 555 11.27 29.55 -4.33
N ASN A 556 11.01 28.82 -5.43
CA ASN A 556 11.78 27.63 -5.79
C ASN A 556 13.26 27.93 -6.11
N ASP A 557 13.57 29.17 -6.52
CA ASP A 557 14.92 29.68 -6.82
C ASP A 557 15.75 30.08 -5.58
N GLU A 558 15.18 29.99 -4.36
CA GLU A 558 15.91 30.24 -3.12
C GLU A 558 16.61 28.96 -2.59
N ARG A 559 17.92 29.03 -2.33
CA ARG A 559 18.70 27.94 -1.67
C ARG A 559 18.59 28.03 -0.14
N LEU A 560 18.21 26.92 0.50
CA LEU A 560 18.05 26.74 1.94
C LEU A 560 19.33 26.15 2.57
N MET A 561 20.37 26.98 2.70
CA MET A 561 21.69 26.53 3.19
C MET A 561 21.94 26.71 4.70
N ASP A 562 21.01 27.31 5.44
CA ASP A 562 21.06 27.37 6.90
C ASP A 562 20.35 26.11 7.45
N TYR A 563 21.08 25.21 8.11
CA TYR A 563 20.55 23.94 8.64
C TYR A 563 19.27 24.12 9.48
N SER A 564 18.15 23.58 8.97
CA SER A 564 16.91 23.28 9.70
C SER A 564 16.36 21.92 9.22
N SER A 565 15.62 21.24 10.10
CA SER A 565 14.90 19.99 9.82
C SER A 565 13.38 20.12 9.94
N THR A 566 12.86 21.34 10.12
CA THR A 566 11.42 21.63 10.02
C THR A 566 11.14 23.10 9.62
N GLN A 567 9.92 23.38 9.17
CA GLN A 567 9.35 24.67 8.75
C GLN A 567 10.08 25.28 7.55
N ASN A 568 10.31 24.47 6.52
CA ASN A 568 11.02 24.82 5.30
C ASN A 568 10.10 24.85 4.07
N ASN A 569 10.62 25.37 2.96
CA ASN A 569 9.96 25.28 1.64
C ASN A 569 10.46 24.07 0.83
N TYR A 570 11.36 23.28 1.41
CA TYR A 570 11.70 21.97 0.87
C TYR A 570 10.60 21.00 1.28
N ASN A 571 10.20 20.14 0.35
CA ASN A 571 9.31 19.02 0.60
C ASN A 571 9.77 17.86 -0.30
N TRP A 572 9.63 16.61 0.16
CA TRP A 572 9.78 15.42 -0.70
C TRP A 572 8.63 15.28 -1.70
N GLY A 573 7.43 15.73 -1.32
CA GLY A 573 6.23 15.75 -2.17
C GLY A 573 5.16 14.71 -1.82
N TYR A 574 5.26 14.02 -0.68
CA TYR A 574 4.26 13.07 -0.16
C TYR A 574 2.99 13.74 0.40
N ASP A 575 2.60 14.91 -0.14
CA ASP A 575 1.41 15.67 0.26
C ASP A 575 0.52 15.92 -0.98
N PRO A 576 -0.23 14.94 -1.51
CA PRO A 576 -0.79 15.05 -2.85
C PRO A 576 -1.85 16.14 -3.00
N HIS A 577 -1.71 16.95 -4.06
CA HIS A 577 -2.64 18.02 -4.45
C HIS A 577 -3.29 17.72 -5.82
N SER A 578 -2.56 17.13 -6.76
CA SER A 578 -3.12 16.62 -8.03
C SER A 578 -2.29 15.45 -8.56
N TYR A 579 -2.98 14.40 -9.02
CA TYR A 579 -2.35 13.20 -9.57
C TYR A 579 -1.97 13.30 -11.06
N PHE A 580 -2.42 14.35 -11.77
CA PHE A 580 -2.18 14.54 -13.21
C PHE A 580 -1.31 15.77 -13.52
N SER A 581 -1.23 16.74 -12.61
CA SER A 581 -0.38 17.92 -12.75
C SER A 581 1.01 17.67 -12.19
N LEU A 582 2.04 18.13 -12.90
CA LEU A 582 3.40 18.25 -12.33
C LEU A 582 3.46 19.38 -11.29
N THR A 583 4.26 19.19 -10.24
CA THR A 583 4.64 20.29 -9.35
C THR A 583 5.36 21.41 -10.11
N GLY A 584 5.09 22.66 -9.75
CA GLY A 584 5.81 23.82 -10.26
C GLY A 584 7.15 24.02 -9.56
N MET A 585 7.38 23.39 -8.41
CA MET A 585 8.62 23.50 -7.64
C MET A 585 9.86 23.14 -8.47
N TYR A 586 9.75 22.23 -9.44
CA TYR A 586 10.86 21.80 -10.31
C TYR A 586 10.86 22.46 -11.71
N SER A 587 10.04 23.49 -11.93
CA SER A 587 9.98 24.28 -13.19
C SER A 587 10.96 25.47 -13.16
N GLU A 588 11.57 25.84 -14.30
CA GLU A 588 12.28 27.13 -14.42
C GLU A 588 11.32 28.35 -14.45
N ASP A 589 10.04 28.14 -14.75
CA ASP A 589 9.01 29.18 -14.76
C ASP A 589 7.67 28.60 -14.24
N PRO A 590 7.40 28.65 -12.93
CA PRO A 590 6.16 28.11 -12.35
C PRO A 590 4.89 28.84 -12.82
N ASP A 591 5.02 30.13 -13.22
CA ASP A 591 3.94 30.98 -13.76
C ASP A 591 3.52 30.56 -15.19
N ASP A 592 4.29 29.72 -15.88
CA ASP A 592 3.95 29.16 -17.19
C ASP A 592 3.52 27.68 -17.04
N ALA A 593 2.21 27.44 -17.17
CA ALA A 593 1.62 26.12 -17.01
C ALA A 593 2.06 25.10 -18.08
N GLU A 594 2.51 25.54 -19.26
CA GLU A 594 3.05 24.66 -20.30
C GLU A 594 4.52 24.29 -20.01
N LYS A 595 5.25 25.14 -19.27
CA LYS A 595 6.70 25.01 -19.06
C LYS A 595 7.08 23.73 -18.33
N ARG A 596 6.39 23.42 -17.23
CA ARG A 596 6.65 22.22 -16.42
C ARG A 596 6.53 20.92 -17.23
N ILE A 597 5.53 20.84 -18.13
CA ILE A 597 5.35 19.73 -19.08
C ILE A 597 6.48 19.71 -20.11
N GLU A 598 6.84 20.88 -20.68
CA GLU A 598 7.93 21.00 -21.66
C GLU A 598 9.29 20.54 -21.11
N GLU A 599 9.55 20.81 -19.83
CA GLU A 599 10.79 20.46 -19.14
C GLU A 599 10.84 19.01 -18.69
N PHE A 600 9.76 18.51 -18.11
CA PHE A 600 9.70 17.12 -17.68
C PHE A 600 9.77 16.14 -18.86
N LYS A 601 9.08 16.42 -19.97
CA LYS A 601 9.24 15.62 -21.20
C LYS A 601 10.67 15.63 -21.75
N LYS A 602 11.41 16.75 -21.64
CA LYS A 602 12.84 16.78 -22.02
C LYS A 602 13.70 15.97 -21.07
N LEU A 603 13.37 15.94 -19.78
CA LEU A 603 14.04 15.09 -18.81
C LEU A 603 13.87 13.61 -19.19
N ILE A 604 12.65 13.19 -19.55
CA ILE A 604 12.41 11.81 -20.01
C ILE A 604 13.15 11.51 -21.32
N ASP A 605 13.05 12.39 -22.33
CA ASP A 605 13.76 12.29 -23.62
C ASP A 605 15.28 12.07 -23.41
N GLU A 606 15.91 12.87 -22.54
CA GLU A 606 17.36 12.80 -22.26
C GLU A 606 17.77 11.62 -21.34
N ILE A 607 16.85 11.06 -20.54
CA ILE A 607 17.04 9.80 -19.81
C ILE A 607 17.01 8.62 -20.80
N HIS A 608 16.01 8.59 -21.68
CA HIS A 608 15.82 7.57 -22.70
C HIS A 608 16.95 7.55 -23.74
N ASP A 609 17.42 8.72 -24.20
CA ASP A 609 18.55 8.84 -25.14
C ASP A 609 19.88 8.30 -24.56
N ARG A 610 19.95 8.09 -23.23
CA ARG A 610 21.07 7.46 -22.50
C ARG A 610 20.83 5.97 -22.16
N GLY A 611 19.74 5.37 -22.63
CA GLY A 611 19.44 3.95 -22.43
C GLY A 611 19.04 3.60 -20.99
N MET A 612 18.44 4.55 -20.27
CA MET A 612 17.82 4.37 -18.96
C MET A 612 16.31 4.60 -19.06
N GLY A 613 15.54 4.04 -18.12
CA GLY A 613 14.12 4.32 -17.94
C GLY A 613 13.84 5.23 -16.74
N VAL A 614 12.61 5.72 -16.65
CA VAL A 614 12.12 6.52 -15.51
C VAL A 614 11.02 5.77 -14.74
N ILE A 615 11.14 5.78 -13.40
CA ILE A 615 10.12 5.30 -12.46
C ILE A 615 9.60 6.53 -11.71
N LEU A 616 8.28 6.68 -11.58
CA LEU A 616 7.68 7.75 -10.77
C LEU A 616 7.22 7.22 -9.42
N ASP A 617 7.63 7.87 -8.35
CA ASP A 617 7.02 7.71 -7.04
C ASP A 617 5.62 8.34 -7.05
N VAL A 618 4.61 7.56 -6.66
CA VAL A 618 3.18 7.92 -6.76
C VAL A 618 2.41 7.56 -5.49
N VAL A 619 1.64 8.55 -5.02
CA VAL A 619 1.14 8.64 -3.64
C VAL A 619 -0.39 8.65 -3.65
N TYR A 620 -1.00 7.53 -4.05
CA TYR A 620 -2.47 7.44 -4.17
C TYR A 620 -3.19 7.05 -2.88
N ASN A 621 -2.45 6.49 -1.91
CA ASN A 621 -2.91 6.13 -0.56
C ASN A 621 -3.67 7.26 0.15
N HIS A 622 -3.24 8.52 -0.02
CA HIS A 622 -3.87 9.65 0.64
C HIS A 622 -3.75 10.96 -0.17
N THR A 623 -4.36 12.02 0.37
CA THR A 623 -4.30 13.40 -0.14
C THR A 623 -3.80 14.32 0.97
N ALA A 624 -3.25 15.49 0.66
CA ALA A 624 -2.80 16.45 1.69
C ALA A 624 -3.94 17.08 2.52
N ARG A 625 -5.15 17.07 1.97
CA ARG A 625 -6.36 17.67 2.52
C ARG A 625 -7.59 16.91 2.04
N GLU A 626 -8.41 16.46 2.98
CA GLU A 626 -9.70 15.79 2.73
C GLU A 626 -10.59 16.57 1.74
N HIS A 627 -10.68 17.89 1.90
CA HIS A 627 -11.54 18.73 1.06
C HIS A 627 -11.15 18.72 -0.44
N LEU A 628 -9.97 18.21 -0.83
CA LEU A 628 -9.58 18.09 -2.25
C LEU A 628 -10.55 17.23 -3.05
N PHE A 629 -11.13 16.20 -2.43
CA PHE A 629 -12.13 15.34 -3.05
C PHE A 629 -13.52 15.42 -2.41
N GLU A 630 -13.64 15.75 -1.12
CA GLU A 630 -14.98 15.97 -0.51
C GLU A 630 -15.67 17.23 -1.09
N ASP A 631 -14.92 18.27 -1.48
CA ASP A 631 -15.51 19.41 -2.21
C ASP A 631 -16.03 19.01 -3.61
N LEU A 632 -15.57 17.88 -4.17
CA LEU A 632 -16.01 17.37 -5.49
C LEU A 632 -17.28 16.54 -5.37
N GLU A 633 -17.29 15.51 -4.53
CA GLU A 633 -18.46 14.67 -4.23
C GLU A 633 -18.33 14.15 -2.79
N PRO A 634 -19.15 14.64 -1.84
CA PRO A 634 -19.01 14.32 -0.42
C PRO A 634 -19.43 12.88 -0.13
N ASN A 635 -18.79 12.23 0.84
CA ASN A 635 -19.02 10.86 1.26
C ASN A 635 -18.94 9.90 0.06
N TYR A 636 -17.80 9.91 -0.64
CA TYR A 636 -17.59 9.01 -1.79
C TYR A 636 -16.12 8.71 -2.12
N TYR A 637 -15.24 9.71 -2.20
CA TYR A 637 -13.90 9.47 -2.78
C TYR A 637 -12.93 8.78 -1.83
N HIS A 638 -13.10 9.00 -0.54
CA HIS A 638 -12.28 8.39 0.50
C HIS A 638 -12.86 7.07 0.99
N PHE A 639 -12.00 6.22 1.55
CA PHE A 639 -12.48 5.19 2.48
C PHE A 639 -13.17 5.87 3.67
N MET A 640 -14.23 5.26 4.20
CA MET A 640 -15.08 5.87 5.22
C MET A 640 -15.35 4.96 6.41
N ASP A 641 -15.61 5.59 7.55
CA ASP A 641 -16.32 4.99 8.67
C ASP A 641 -17.80 4.78 8.34
N ALA A 642 -18.52 4.02 9.14
CA ALA A 642 -19.88 3.56 8.81
C ALA A 642 -20.91 4.70 8.76
N ASP A 643 -20.66 5.83 9.43
CA ASP A 643 -21.44 7.07 9.37
C ASP A 643 -21.16 7.91 8.10
N GLY A 644 -20.18 7.52 7.28
CA GLY A 644 -19.75 8.22 6.08
C GLY A 644 -18.68 9.28 6.29
N THR A 645 -18.10 9.38 7.49
CA THR A 645 -16.94 10.23 7.78
C THR A 645 -15.71 9.71 7.03
N SER A 646 -14.96 10.61 6.37
CA SER A 646 -13.74 10.26 5.64
C SER A 646 -12.65 9.76 6.59
N ARG A 647 -12.07 8.59 6.29
CA ARG A 647 -10.88 8.10 7.00
C ARG A 647 -9.66 8.91 6.58
N ILE A 648 -8.91 9.39 7.56
CA ILE A 648 -7.80 10.35 7.38
C ILE A 648 -6.44 9.65 7.46
N SER A 649 -5.45 10.18 6.72
CA SER A 649 -4.03 9.91 6.89
C SER A 649 -3.23 11.19 6.66
N PHE A 650 -2.23 11.45 7.50
CA PHE A 650 -1.33 12.62 7.42
C PHE A 650 -2.03 14.00 7.30
N GLY A 651 -3.30 14.11 7.71
CA GLY A 651 -4.09 15.34 7.66
C GLY A 651 -4.96 15.56 6.41
N GLY A 652 -5.05 14.56 5.53
CA GLY A 652 -6.06 14.53 4.46
C GLY A 652 -6.67 13.14 4.24
N GLY A 653 -7.56 13.01 3.26
CA GLY A 653 -8.38 11.81 3.11
C GLY A 653 -7.65 10.64 2.46
N ARG A 654 -7.91 9.42 2.93
CA ARG A 654 -7.43 8.14 2.37
C ARG A 654 -8.25 7.77 1.15
N LEU A 655 -7.65 7.73 -0.05
CA LEU A 655 -8.42 7.52 -1.28
C LEU A 655 -8.94 6.08 -1.36
N GLY A 656 -10.27 5.92 -1.43
CA GLY A 656 -10.96 4.64 -1.41
C GLY A 656 -10.96 3.96 -2.77
N THR A 657 -9.85 3.31 -3.14
CA THR A 657 -9.68 2.73 -4.49
C THR A 657 -10.54 1.50 -4.79
N THR A 658 -11.33 1.03 -3.83
CA THR A 658 -12.47 0.13 -4.05
C THR A 658 -13.59 0.79 -4.86
N HIS A 659 -13.81 2.11 -4.70
CA HIS A 659 -14.91 2.89 -5.28
C HIS A 659 -14.60 3.24 -6.74
N GLU A 660 -15.53 3.04 -7.67
CA GLU A 660 -15.18 2.96 -9.09
C GLU A 660 -14.59 4.26 -9.68
N MET A 661 -15.06 5.44 -9.24
CA MET A 661 -14.49 6.71 -9.71
C MET A 661 -13.19 7.10 -8.99
N ALA A 662 -12.95 6.62 -7.76
CA ALA A 662 -11.68 6.78 -7.06
C ALA A 662 -10.61 5.83 -7.63
N ARG A 663 -10.98 4.56 -7.89
CA ARG A 663 -10.21 3.61 -8.70
C ARG A 663 -9.79 4.21 -10.03
N ARG A 664 -10.72 4.87 -10.72
CA ARG A 664 -10.43 5.56 -11.99
C ARG A 664 -9.41 6.68 -11.85
N ILE A 665 -9.39 7.44 -10.75
CA ILE A 665 -8.34 8.46 -10.52
C ILE A 665 -6.95 7.82 -10.55
N LEU A 666 -6.74 6.74 -9.80
CA LEU A 666 -5.45 6.02 -9.80
C LEU A 666 -5.13 5.45 -11.19
N VAL A 667 -6.06 4.68 -11.76
CA VAL A 667 -5.81 3.93 -13.00
C VAL A 667 -5.65 4.86 -14.21
N ASP A 668 -6.45 5.91 -14.32
CA ASP A 668 -6.36 6.87 -15.42
C ASP A 668 -5.14 7.80 -15.25
N SER A 669 -4.72 8.10 -14.02
CA SER A 669 -3.46 8.80 -13.74
C SER A 669 -2.25 7.98 -14.18
N VAL A 670 -2.16 6.71 -13.75
CA VAL A 670 -1.10 5.77 -14.20
C VAL A 670 -1.05 5.72 -15.73
N MET A 671 -2.20 5.57 -16.39
CA MET A 671 -2.25 5.54 -17.86
C MET A 671 -1.88 6.87 -18.52
N TYR A 672 -2.23 8.02 -17.92
CA TYR A 672 -1.80 9.33 -18.40
C TYR A 672 -0.27 9.47 -18.35
N TRP A 673 0.38 9.09 -17.25
CA TRP A 673 1.85 9.13 -17.16
C TRP A 673 2.52 8.17 -18.17
N VAL A 674 1.98 6.97 -18.37
CA VAL A 674 2.49 6.02 -19.38
C VAL A 674 2.26 6.53 -20.81
N GLU A 675 1.07 7.01 -21.15
CA GLU A 675 0.73 7.37 -22.53
C GLU A 675 1.26 8.74 -22.95
N GLU A 676 1.26 9.73 -22.06
CA GLU A 676 1.65 11.12 -22.38
C GLU A 676 3.14 11.39 -22.14
N PHE A 677 3.70 10.85 -21.05
CA PHE A 677 5.09 11.07 -20.65
C PHE A 677 6.02 9.87 -20.88
N LYS A 678 5.50 8.73 -21.35
CA LYS A 678 6.28 7.52 -21.69
C LYS A 678 7.11 6.99 -20.53
N VAL A 679 6.59 7.09 -19.31
CA VAL A 679 7.28 6.55 -18.13
C VAL A 679 7.42 5.03 -18.21
N ASP A 680 8.50 4.51 -17.65
CA ASP A 680 8.87 3.10 -17.70
C ASP A 680 8.53 2.35 -16.41
N GLY A 681 8.00 3.05 -15.40
CA GLY A 681 7.54 2.41 -14.18
C GLY A 681 6.99 3.33 -13.10
N PHE A 682 6.58 2.71 -11.99
CA PHE A 682 6.03 3.38 -10.82
C PHE A 682 6.52 2.73 -9.51
N ARG A 683 6.72 3.56 -8.47
CA ARG A 683 6.82 3.13 -7.07
C ARG A 683 5.56 3.61 -6.36
N PHE A 684 4.75 2.70 -5.85
CA PHE A 684 3.57 3.03 -5.06
C PHE A 684 3.96 3.27 -3.59
N ASP A 685 3.75 4.50 -3.13
CA ASP A 685 3.81 4.87 -1.71
C ASP A 685 2.74 4.14 -0.92
N MET A 686 3.12 3.58 0.25
CA MET A 686 2.22 2.85 1.16
C MET A 686 1.24 1.94 0.41
N MET A 687 1.74 1.13 -0.54
CA MET A 687 0.92 0.34 -1.47
C MET A 687 -0.10 -0.56 -0.76
N GLY A 688 0.21 -1.04 0.45
CA GLY A 688 -0.71 -1.79 1.29
C GLY A 688 -1.99 -1.07 1.72
N ASP A 689 -2.06 0.27 1.61
CA ASP A 689 -3.28 1.05 1.83
C ASP A 689 -4.29 0.93 0.66
N GLN A 690 -3.93 0.24 -0.42
CA GLN A 690 -4.73 0.12 -1.65
C GLN A 690 -5.21 -1.31 -1.88
N ASP A 691 -6.35 -1.48 -2.59
CA ASP A 691 -6.83 -2.81 -2.95
C ASP A 691 -5.99 -3.45 -4.07
N ALA A 692 -5.67 -4.74 -3.92
CA ALA A 692 -4.89 -5.49 -4.90
C ALA A 692 -5.54 -5.53 -6.29
N GLU A 693 -6.87 -5.46 -6.38
CA GLU A 693 -7.58 -5.43 -7.67
C GLU A 693 -7.28 -4.15 -8.45
N THR A 694 -7.25 -2.98 -7.79
CA THR A 694 -6.90 -1.71 -8.44
C THR A 694 -5.45 -1.66 -8.89
N ILE A 695 -4.49 -2.08 -8.05
CA ILE A 695 -3.08 -2.12 -8.43
C ILE A 695 -2.83 -3.10 -9.59
N GLN A 696 -3.48 -4.28 -9.58
CA GLN A 696 -3.43 -5.22 -10.71
C GLN A 696 -4.02 -4.61 -12.00
N LYS A 697 -5.17 -3.92 -11.92
CA LYS A 697 -5.77 -3.22 -13.08
C LYS A 697 -4.86 -2.14 -13.65
N ALA A 698 -4.16 -1.40 -12.79
CA ALA A 698 -3.20 -0.38 -13.19
C ALA A 698 -1.99 -1.00 -13.92
N TYR A 699 -1.41 -2.07 -13.36
CA TYR A 699 -0.33 -2.81 -14.00
C TYR A 699 -0.74 -3.41 -15.34
N ASP A 700 -1.87 -4.12 -15.42
CA ASP A 700 -2.31 -4.80 -16.64
C ASP A 700 -2.45 -3.82 -17.83
N LYS A 701 -3.06 -2.65 -17.59
CA LYS A 701 -3.18 -1.60 -18.62
C LYS A 701 -1.82 -0.97 -18.96
N ALA A 702 -1.00 -0.66 -17.96
CA ALA A 702 0.33 -0.10 -18.17
C ALA A 702 1.23 -1.06 -18.97
N LYS A 703 1.12 -2.37 -18.72
CA LYS A 703 1.83 -3.44 -19.43
C LYS A 703 1.35 -3.63 -20.86
N GLU A 704 0.07 -3.40 -21.14
CA GLU A 704 -0.47 -3.38 -22.51
C GLU A 704 0.11 -2.21 -23.33
N ALA A 705 0.27 -1.03 -22.72
CA ALA A 705 0.82 0.16 -23.35
C ALA A 705 2.36 0.15 -23.45
N ASN A 706 3.05 -0.29 -22.39
CA ASN A 706 4.50 -0.46 -22.29
C ASN A 706 4.82 -1.88 -21.78
N PRO A 707 5.15 -2.85 -22.67
CA PRO A 707 5.50 -4.21 -22.28
C PRO A 707 6.71 -4.32 -21.32
N ASN A 708 7.54 -3.28 -21.24
CA ASN A 708 8.73 -3.22 -20.40
C ASN A 708 8.47 -2.56 -19.02
N ILE A 709 7.22 -2.14 -18.72
CA ILE A 709 6.90 -1.43 -17.47
C ILE A 709 7.36 -2.21 -16.23
N VAL A 710 7.99 -1.49 -15.29
CA VAL A 710 8.40 -1.97 -13.95
C VAL A 710 7.54 -1.29 -12.90
N MET A 711 6.83 -2.07 -12.08
CA MET A 711 6.13 -1.52 -10.91
C MET A 711 6.72 -2.11 -9.65
N ILE A 712 6.95 -1.26 -8.65
CA ILE A 712 7.29 -1.65 -7.28
C ILE A 712 6.40 -0.89 -6.30
N GLY A 713 6.42 -1.27 -5.02
CA GLY A 713 5.70 -0.51 -3.99
C GLY A 713 6.02 -0.95 -2.57
N GLU A 714 5.53 -0.15 -1.64
CA GLU A 714 5.60 -0.43 -0.22
C GLU A 714 4.49 -1.37 0.23
N GLY A 715 4.74 -2.68 0.13
CA GLY A 715 3.81 -3.70 0.59
C GLY A 715 3.69 -3.83 2.11
N TRP A 716 3.78 -2.72 2.87
CA TRP A 716 3.57 -2.74 4.31
C TRP A 716 2.13 -3.17 4.64
N ARG A 717 1.91 -3.87 5.76
CA ARG A 717 0.58 -4.36 6.15
C ARG A 717 -0.21 -3.24 6.86
N THR A 718 -0.73 -2.30 6.08
CA THR A 718 -1.28 -1.02 6.57
C THR A 718 -2.73 -0.75 6.16
N TYR A 719 -3.38 -1.70 5.49
CA TYR A 719 -4.74 -1.55 4.98
C TYR A 719 -5.76 -1.20 6.07
N VAL A 720 -6.52 -0.13 5.83
CA VAL A 720 -7.60 0.33 6.69
C VAL A 720 -8.98 0.07 6.05
N GLY A 721 -9.12 0.32 4.75
CA GLY A 721 -10.38 0.11 4.01
C GLY A 721 -11.57 0.93 4.51
N ASP A 722 -12.77 0.61 4.02
CA ASP A 722 -14.03 1.05 4.63
C ASP A 722 -14.36 0.19 5.85
N GLU A 723 -14.99 0.78 6.86
CA GLU A 723 -15.47 0.04 8.04
C GLU A 723 -16.50 -1.05 7.68
N THR A 724 -17.42 -0.71 6.76
CA THR A 724 -18.53 -1.61 6.38
C THR A 724 -18.19 -2.63 5.29
N ASP A 725 -16.94 -2.68 4.82
CA ASP A 725 -16.48 -3.66 3.81
C ASP A 725 -15.00 -4.09 4.06
N PRO A 726 -14.72 -4.78 5.19
CA PRO A 726 -13.36 -5.14 5.59
C PRO A 726 -12.76 -6.34 4.82
N ASP A 727 -13.57 -7.11 4.09
CA ASP A 727 -13.18 -8.37 3.41
C ASP A 727 -12.46 -8.13 2.06
N VAL A 728 -11.49 -7.21 2.03
CA VAL A 728 -10.71 -6.82 0.84
C VAL A 728 -9.28 -7.35 0.92
N GLN A 729 -8.72 -7.83 -0.20
CA GLN A 729 -7.29 -8.17 -0.31
C GLN A 729 -6.48 -6.88 -0.58
N PRO A 730 -5.61 -6.44 0.34
CA PRO A 730 -4.72 -5.31 0.09
C PRO A 730 -3.57 -5.67 -0.86
N ALA A 731 -2.97 -4.65 -1.48
CA ALA A 731 -1.78 -4.76 -2.31
C ALA A 731 -0.49 -4.77 -1.47
N ASP A 732 -0.43 -5.62 -0.45
CA ASP A 732 0.68 -5.70 0.50
C ASP A 732 1.69 -6.84 0.18
N GLN A 733 2.60 -7.10 1.11
CA GLN A 733 3.56 -8.19 1.05
C GLN A 733 2.92 -9.59 0.98
N ASP A 734 1.73 -9.79 1.54
CA ASP A 734 1.05 -11.09 1.49
C ASP A 734 0.36 -11.35 0.13
N TRP A 735 0.07 -10.30 -0.63
CA TRP A 735 -0.39 -10.38 -2.03
C TRP A 735 0.67 -10.91 -3.01
N MET A 736 1.97 -10.78 -2.69
CA MET A 736 3.09 -11.23 -3.55
C MET A 736 3.04 -12.72 -3.94
N GLN A 737 2.27 -13.53 -3.22
CA GLN A 737 2.10 -14.95 -3.54
C GLN A 737 1.03 -15.26 -4.60
N ASP A 738 0.24 -14.25 -4.99
CA ASP A 738 -0.92 -14.35 -5.87
C ASP A 738 -0.80 -13.44 -7.12
N THR A 739 0.35 -12.78 -7.32
CA THR A 739 0.68 -11.97 -8.50
C THR A 739 2.15 -12.11 -8.92
N GLU A 740 2.48 -11.72 -10.16
CA GLU A 740 3.86 -11.51 -10.64
C GLU A 740 4.02 -10.08 -11.22
N SER A 741 3.20 -9.14 -10.76
CA SER A 741 2.99 -7.84 -11.41
C SER A 741 3.84 -6.71 -10.82
N VAL A 742 3.87 -6.61 -9.49
CA VAL A 742 4.52 -5.52 -8.75
C VAL A 742 5.48 -6.15 -7.75
N GLY A 743 6.68 -5.57 -7.58
CA GLY A 743 7.64 -6.00 -6.55
C GLY A 743 7.47 -5.22 -5.24
N SER A 744 7.59 -5.89 -4.09
CA SER A 744 7.55 -5.25 -2.78
C SER A 744 8.95 -5.00 -2.22
N PHE A 745 9.13 -3.87 -1.53
CA PHE A 745 10.33 -3.64 -0.70
C PHE A 745 10.50 -4.75 0.35
N SER A 746 11.72 -5.29 0.43
CA SER A 746 12.09 -6.30 1.44
C SER A 746 12.71 -5.61 2.66
N ASP A 747 11.88 -5.35 3.65
CA ASP A 747 12.33 -4.93 4.98
C ASP A 747 13.12 -6.03 5.71
N ASP A 748 12.83 -7.32 5.49
CA ASP A 748 13.65 -8.43 6.01
C ASP A 748 15.11 -8.32 5.54
N PHE A 749 15.33 -8.16 4.22
CA PHE A 749 16.67 -7.94 3.65
C PHE A 749 17.36 -6.70 4.25
N ARG A 750 16.62 -5.58 4.37
CA ARG A 750 17.14 -4.33 4.98
C ARG A 750 17.54 -4.54 6.45
N ASN A 751 16.63 -5.14 7.22
CA ASN A 751 16.72 -5.29 8.67
C ASN A 751 17.87 -6.23 9.03
N GLU A 752 17.91 -7.42 8.44
CA GLU A 752 18.93 -8.44 8.69
C GLU A 752 20.35 -7.95 8.34
N LEU A 753 20.48 -7.05 7.36
CA LEU A 753 21.77 -6.45 7.03
C LEU A 753 22.16 -5.30 7.93
N LYS A 754 21.30 -4.28 8.13
CA LYS A 754 21.70 -3.02 8.79
C LYS A 754 20.74 -2.41 9.83
N SER A 755 19.63 -3.07 10.19
CA SER A 755 18.49 -2.58 11.02
C SER A 755 17.44 -1.71 10.30
N GLY A 756 16.32 -1.40 10.95
CA GLY A 756 15.26 -0.58 10.36
C GLY A 756 14.20 -0.17 11.37
N PHE A 757 13.03 0.21 10.86
CA PHE A 757 11.90 0.65 11.69
C PHE A 757 11.64 -0.28 12.89
N GLY A 758 11.40 0.31 14.06
CA GLY A 758 11.23 -0.39 15.34
C GLY A 758 12.53 -0.65 16.12
N PHE A 759 13.69 -0.71 15.46
CA PHE A 759 14.98 -1.02 16.10
C PHE A 759 16.18 -0.41 15.35
N GLU A 760 16.00 0.78 14.76
CA GLU A 760 17.06 1.39 13.94
C GLU A 760 18.26 1.75 14.82
N GLY A 761 19.44 1.31 14.39
CA GLY A 761 20.68 1.41 15.15
C GLY A 761 21.10 0.13 15.86
N GLU A 762 20.28 -0.93 15.94
CA GLU A 762 20.78 -2.20 16.47
C GLU A 762 21.88 -2.79 15.56
N PRO A 763 22.90 -3.46 16.13
CA PRO A 763 23.88 -4.23 15.35
C PRO A 763 23.22 -5.42 14.63
N GLN A 764 23.45 -5.52 13.32
CA GLN A 764 22.96 -6.56 12.41
C GLN A 764 24.13 -7.02 11.51
N PHE A 765 23.90 -7.79 10.44
CA PHE A 765 24.97 -8.52 9.74
C PHE A 765 26.15 -7.65 9.28
N ILE A 766 25.94 -6.49 8.64
CA ILE A 766 27.06 -5.63 8.20
C ILE A 766 27.56 -4.68 9.29
N THR A 767 26.86 -4.59 10.43
CA THR A 767 27.17 -3.71 11.57
C THR A 767 27.62 -4.46 12.83
N GLY A 768 27.88 -5.77 12.74
CA GLY A 768 28.54 -6.55 13.80
C GLY A 768 27.60 -7.28 14.77
N GLY A 769 26.32 -7.39 14.45
CA GLY A 769 25.40 -8.34 15.09
C GLY A 769 25.37 -9.65 14.32
N GLU A 770 25.77 -10.76 14.96
CA GLU A 770 25.68 -12.12 14.39
C GLU A 770 24.22 -12.44 14.02
N ARG A 771 23.96 -12.93 12.80
CA ARG A 771 22.62 -13.25 12.26
C ARG A 771 22.52 -14.70 11.81
N ASP A 772 21.30 -15.25 11.76
CA ASP A 772 21.04 -16.57 11.16
C ASP A 772 21.49 -16.57 9.69
N ILE A 773 22.57 -17.30 9.40
CA ILE A 773 23.19 -17.30 8.08
C ILE A 773 22.29 -17.97 7.02
N GLN A 774 21.34 -18.82 7.41
CA GLN A 774 20.33 -19.33 6.50
C GLN A 774 19.33 -18.23 6.13
N GLN A 775 18.90 -17.38 7.07
CA GLN A 775 18.03 -16.23 6.77
C GLN A 775 18.75 -15.20 5.87
N ILE A 776 20.04 -14.95 6.09
CA ILE A 776 20.85 -14.09 5.20
C ILE A 776 20.97 -14.70 3.79
N TYR A 777 21.20 -16.01 3.68
CA TYR A 777 21.24 -16.70 2.40
C TYR A 777 19.89 -16.64 1.68
N ASP A 778 18.81 -16.96 2.40
CA ASP A 778 17.45 -16.99 1.85
C ASP A 778 17.05 -15.61 1.30
N ASN A 779 17.38 -14.53 2.02
CA ASN A 779 17.22 -13.15 1.56
C ASN A 779 18.04 -12.84 0.30
N VAL A 780 19.31 -13.26 0.22
CA VAL A 780 20.14 -13.13 -1.00
C VAL A 780 19.56 -13.91 -2.18
N THR A 781 18.80 -14.99 -1.93
CA THR A 781 18.06 -15.75 -2.94
C THR A 781 16.62 -15.26 -3.19
N ALA A 782 16.25 -14.05 -2.76
CA ALA A 782 14.90 -13.48 -2.89
C ALA A 782 13.79 -14.35 -2.24
N ASN A 783 14.09 -14.97 -1.10
CA ASN A 783 13.17 -15.75 -0.28
C ASN A 783 13.13 -15.19 1.17
N PRO A 784 12.61 -13.97 1.38
CA PRO A 784 12.49 -13.37 2.71
C PRO A 784 11.60 -14.20 3.65
N HIS A 785 11.79 -14.05 4.96
CA HIS A 785 11.09 -14.88 5.96
C HIS A 785 9.78 -14.27 6.46
N ASN A 786 9.56 -12.96 6.24
CA ASN A 786 8.38 -12.22 6.69
C ASN A 786 7.22 -12.16 5.68
N PHE A 787 7.44 -12.55 4.43
CA PHE A 787 6.38 -12.75 3.42
C PHE A 787 6.76 -13.83 2.41
N LYS A 788 5.80 -14.26 1.60
CA LYS A 788 6.00 -15.36 0.64
C LYS A 788 6.12 -14.83 -0.79
N ALA A 789 7.35 -14.60 -1.23
CA ALA A 789 7.64 -14.46 -2.66
C ALA A 789 7.38 -15.78 -3.41
N THR A 790 6.88 -15.70 -4.65
CA THR A 790 6.75 -16.88 -5.52
C THR A 790 7.57 -16.77 -6.81
N ASN A 791 8.02 -15.56 -7.12
CA ASN A 791 8.90 -15.20 -8.20
C ASN A 791 9.95 -14.20 -7.66
N PRO A 792 11.24 -14.28 -8.04
CA PRO A 792 12.27 -13.41 -7.45
C PRO A 792 12.02 -11.92 -7.66
N GLY A 793 11.37 -11.52 -8.76
CA GLY A 793 11.02 -10.11 -9.00
C GLY A 793 9.89 -9.57 -8.12
N ASP A 794 9.26 -10.41 -7.28
CA ASP A 794 8.36 -9.97 -6.20
C ASP A 794 9.14 -9.25 -5.09
N VAL A 795 10.48 -9.39 -5.07
CA VAL A 795 11.35 -8.89 -4.01
C VAL A 795 12.23 -7.75 -4.53
N VAL A 796 12.18 -6.61 -3.84
CA VAL A 796 13.06 -5.45 -4.04
C VAL A 796 14.05 -5.39 -2.87
N PRO A 797 15.23 -6.06 -2.97
CA PRO A 797 16.28 -5.98 -1.96
C PRO A 797 16.88 -4.57 -1.92
N TYR A 798 16.94 -3.99 -0.72
CA TYR A 798 17.46 -2.65 -0.48
C TYR A 798 18.06 -2.54 0.93
N VAL A 799 18.95 -1.57 1.13
CA VAL A 799 19.54 -1.26 2.45
C VAL A 799 19.47 0.22 2.83
N ALA A 800 18.98 1.08 1.94
CA ALA A 800 18.62 2.47 2.23
C ALA A 800 17.61 2.97 1.19
N ALA A 801 16.76 3.90 1.62
CA ALA A 801 15.85 4.69 0.80
C ALA A 801 16.01 6.18 1.20
N HIS A 802 15.17 7.06 0.64
CA HIS A 802 15.05 8.43 1.08
C HIS A 802 14.63 8.53 2.55
N ASP A 803 13.77 7.62 3.03
CA ASP A 803 13.38 7.46 4.43
C ASP A 803 14.48 6.90 5.33
N ASN A 804 14.33 7.17 6.63
CA ASN A 804 15.19 6.72 7.72
C ASN A 804 16.66 7.23 7.59
N LEU A 805 17.55 6.75 8.46
CA LEU A 805 18.97 7.07 8.36
C LEU A 805 19.57 6.53 7.05
N THR A 806 20.47 7.32 6.45
CA THR A 806 21.24 6.86 5.28
C THR A 806 22.11 5.65 5.64
N LEU A 807 22.52 4.86 4.65
CA LEU A 807 23.40 3.70 4.90
C LEU A 807 24.69 4.08 5.66
N HIS A 808 25.29 5.24 5.37
CA HIS A 808 26.45 5.74 6.12
C HIS A 808 26.11 6.05 7.58
N ASP A 809 24.98 6.71 7.82
CA ASP A 809 24.60 7.20 9.14
C ASP A 809 24.10 6.08 10.05
N VAL A 810 23.31 5.13 9.53
CA VAL A 810 22.88 3.95 10.30
C VAL A 810 24.06 3.02 10.62
N ILE A 811 25.02 2.84 9.70
CA ILE A 811 26.25 2.10 10.00
C ILE A 811 27.05 2.80 11.09
N ALA A 812 27.23 4.12 11.03
CA ALA A 812 27.94 4.88 12.05
C ALA A 812 27.29 4.77 13.43
N TYR A 813 25.95 4.76 13.47
CA TYR A 813 25.15 4.57 14.67
C TYR A 813 25.32 3.16 15.25
N SER A 814 25.02 2.11 14.46
CA SER A 814 25.03 0.72 14.94
C SER A 814 26.39 0.23 15.42
N ILE A 815 27.49 0.75 14.87
CA ILE A 815 28.84 0.38 15.30
C ILE A 815 29.40 1.32 16.38
N GLU A 816 28.62 2.31 16.83
CA GLU A 816 28.97 3.33 17.82
C GLU A 816 30.30 4.06 17.51
N LYS A 817 30.49 4.53 16.26
CA LYS A 817 31.74 5.18 15.80
C LYS A 817 31.53 6.51 15.06
N ASP A 818 32.05 7.58 15.65
CA ASP A 818 32.02 8.93 15.06
C ASP A 818 32.69 8.96 13.67
N PRO A 819 31.95 9.27 12.59
CA PRO A 819 32.49 9.27 11.23
C PRO A 819 33.65 10.26 11.06
N ASP A 820 33.71 11.36 11.81
CA ASP A 820 34.80 12.35 11.73
C ASP A 820 36.19 11.73 12.11
N TYR A 821 36.21 10.51 12.68
CA TYR A 821 37.42 9.73 12.96
C TYR A 821 37.44 8.30 12.34
N HIS A 822 36.29 7.78 11.90
CA HIS A 822 36.12 6.36 11.55
C HIS A 822 35.53 6.07 10.15
N GLN A 823 35.56 7.06 9.23
CA GLN A 823 35.05 6.87 7.84
C GLN A 823 35.53 5.61 7.13
N GLU A 824 36.81 5.21 7.26
CA GLU A 824 37.34 4.02 6.55
C GLU A 824 36.49 2.76 6.83
N GLU A 825 36.22 2.48 8.11
CA GLU A 825 35.45 1.31 8.54
C GLU A 825 33.97 1.40 8.12
N ILE A 826 33.40 2.60 8.20
CA ILE A 826 32.02 2.84 7.75
C ILE A 826 31.90 2.56 6.25
N HIS A 827 32.89 3.01 5.46
CA HIS A 827 32.93 2.79 4.01
C HIS A 827 33.28 1.36 3.60
N GLU A 828 34.10 0.65 4.38
CA GLU A 828 34.27 -0.81 4.25
C GLU A 828 32.90 -1.50 4.38
N ARG A 829 32.12 -1.19 5.42
CA ARG A 829 30.77 -1.76 5.64
C ARG A 829 29.75 -1.34 4.59
N ILE A 830 29.76 -0.09 4.10
CA ILE A 830 28.93 0.37 2.97
C ILE A 830 29.20 -0.51 1.73
N ARG A 831 30.46 -0.81 1.42
CA ARG A 831 30.82 -1.68 0.30
C ARG A 831 30.29 -3.11 0.48
N LEU A 832 30.29 -3.67 1.70
CA LEU A 832 29.67 -4.97 1.96
C LEU A 832 28.16 -4.94 1.68
N GLY A 833 27.43 -3.93 2.20
CA GLY A 833 26.00 -3.77 1.96
C GLY A 833 25.63 -3.57 0.48
N ASN A 834 26.37 -2.71 -0.22
CA ASN A 834 26.18 -2.46 -1.66
C ASN A 834 26.49 -3.70 -2.50
N LEU A 835 27.54 -4.46 -2.15
CA LEU A 835 27.83 -5.74 -2.79
C LEU A 835 26.68 -6.72 -2.59
N MET A 836 26.26 -6.97 -1.34
CA MET A 836 25.20 -7.93 -1.05
C MET A 836 23.91 -7.60 -1.80
N THR A 837 23.50 -6.33 -1.81
CA THR A 837 22.34 -5.83 -2.58
C THR A 837 22.49 -6.12 -4.08
N LEU A 838 23.64 -5.81 -4.68
CA LEU A 838 23.84 -5.96 -6.13
C LEU A 838 24.07 -7.41 -6.59
N THR A 839 24.44 -8.31 -5.68
CA THR A 839 24.57 -9.76 -5.93
C THR A 839 23.33 -10.58 -5.53
N ALA A 840 22.37 -9.99 -4.82
CA ALA A 840 21.12 -10.66 -4.47
C ALA A 840 20.22 -10.88 -5.71
N GLN A 841 19.39 -11.91 -5.67
CA GLN A 841 18.33 -12.12 -6.67
C GLN A 841 17.20 -11.09 -6.47
N GLY A 842 16.27 -11.01 -7.42
CA GLY A 842 15.21 -9.98 -7.43
C GLY A 842 15.68 -8.65 -8.01
N THR A 843 15.06 -7.54 -7.59
CA THR A 843 15.23 -6.22 -8.22
C THR A 843 15.96 -5.24 -7.29
N PRO A 844 17.29 -5.06 -7.40
CA PRO A 844 18.04 -4.23 -6.47
C PRO A 844 17.72 -2.74 -6.59
N PHE A 845 17.67 -2.10 -5.42
CA PHE A 845 17.37 -0.69 -5.24
C PHE A 845 18.51 0.02 -4.52
N ILE A 846 18.85 1.23 -4.98
CA ILE A 846 19.92 2.06 -4.45
C ILE A 846 19.37 3.47 -4.23
N HIS A 847 19.45 3.95 -2.98
CA HIS A 847 19.14 5.35 -2.68
C HIS A 847 20.26 6.28 -3.18
N SER A 848 19.90 7.43 -3.74
CA SER A 848 20.87 8.40 -4.27
C SER A 848 21.84 8.89 -3.21
N GLY A 849 23.12 8.58 -3.46
CA GLY A 849 24.25 8.86 -2.61
C GLY A 849 24.66 7.71 -1.69
N GLN A 850 23.92 6.60 -1.66
CA GLN A 850 24.37 5.34 -1.05
C GLN A 850 25.69 4.85 -1.67
N GLU A 851 25.92 5.14 -2.96
CA GLU A 851 27.14 4.76 -3.66
C GLU A 851 28.39 5.49 -3.14
N TYR A 852 28.28 6.73 -2.66
CA TYR A 852 29.43 7.50 -2.15
C TYR A 852 29.44 7.69 -0.63
N GLY A 853 28.43 7.19 0.10
CA GLY A 853 28.26 7.44 1.53
C GLY A 853 27.69 8.84 1.84
N ARG A 854 26.50 9.15 1.30
CA ARG A 854 25.68 10.31 1.67
C ARG A 854 25.33 10.29 3.15
N THR A 855 25.30 11.46 3.77
CA THR A 855 25.01 11.65 5.19
C THR A 855 24.06 12.84 5.37
N LYS A 856 23.07 12.70 6.25
CA LYS A 856 22.11 13.74 6.66
C LYS A 856 22.49 14.36 8.02
N GLN A 857 23.78 14.35 8.38
CA GLN A 857 24.26 14.89 9.65
C GLN A 857 23.96 16.40 9.82
N PHE A 858 23.41 16.78 10.96
CA PHE A 858 22.98 18.15 11.25
C PHE A 858 24.16 19.04 11.70
N ARG A 859 24.97 19.50 10.74
CA ARG A 859 26.25 20.20 11.01
C ARG A 859 26.10 21.71 11.30
N HIS A 860 25.05 22.11 12.03
CA HIS A 860 24.86 23.48 12.49
C HIS A 860 25.80 23.87 13.64
N ASP A 861 26.37 25.07 13.60
CA ASP A 861 27.44 25.53 14.52
C ASP A 861 27.02 25.50 16.01
N ASP A 862 25.73 25.67 16.33
CA ASP A 862 25.19 25.61 17.70
C ASP A 862 24.90 24.16 18.20
N TYR A 863 24.95 23.14 17.32
CA TYR A 863 24.67 21.73 17.61
C TYR A 863 25.95 20.86 17.56
N GLN A 864 27.12 21.45 17.86
CA GLN A 864 28.42 20.75 17.95
C GLN A 864 28.53 19.80 19.17
N GLU A 865 27.72 20.05 20.19
CA GLU A 865 27.59 19.30 21.45
C GLU A 865 26.07 19.10 21.68
N GLU A 866 25.71 18.25 22.66
CA GLU A 866 24.32 18.05 23.12
C GLU A 866 23.63 19.39 23.51
N VAL A 867 22.35 19.53 23.15
CA VAL A 867 21.52 20.72 23.40
C VAL A 867 20.20 20.37 24.11
N ASP A 868 19.59 21.37 24.77
CA ASP A 868 18.31 21.21 25.49
C ASP A 868 17.10 20.96 24.55
N GLU A 869 17.20 21.35 23.27
CA GLU A 869 16.15 21.25 22.24
C GLU A 869 16.79 20.65 20.96
N PRO A 870 16.66 19.33 20.70
CA PRO A 870 17.26 18.68 19.54
C PRO A 870 16.62 19.15 18.22
N PRO A 871 17.26 18.96 17.05
CA PRO A 871 16.59 19.12 15.77
C PRO A 871 15.39 18.16 15.67
N TYR A 872 14.32 18.60 15.02
CA TYR A 872 13.19 17.73 14.69
C TYR A 872 13.65 16.54 13.81
N ALA A 873 13.00 15.39 13.94
CA ALA A 873 13.30 14.16 13.20
C ALA A 873 14.79 13.75 13.21
N SER A 874 15.43 13.81 14.39
CA SER A 874 16.86 13.52 14.53
C SER A 874 17.22 12.44 15.55
N THR A 875 18.20 11.61 15.19
CA THR A 875 18.85 10.61 16.04
C THR A 875 20.09 11.21 16.68
N PHE A 876 20.24 11.04 17.99
CA PHE A 876 21.43 11.46 18.75
C PHE A 876 22.42 10.30 18.92
N MET A 877 23.63 10.44 18.38
CA MET A 877 24.61 9.36 18.31
C MET A 877 25.80 9.54 19.28
N THR A 878 26.20 8.45 19.92
CA THR A 878 27.33 8.35 20.87
C THR A 878 28.29 7.22 20.50
N ASP A 879 29.52 7.28 21.00
CA ASP A 879 30.50 6.19 20.88
C ASP A 879 30.35 5.09 21.96
N GLU A 880 31.14 4.01 21.87
CA GLU A 880 31.15 2.86 22.81
C GLU A 880 31.38 3.24 24.29
N ASP A 881 31.95 4.42 24.58
CA ASP A 881 32.18 4.94 25.93
C ASP A 881 31.01 5.85 26.40
N GLY A 882 30.03 6.10 25.52
CA GLY A 882 28.88 6.99 25.72
C GLY A 882 29.20 8.48 25.51
N GLU A 883 30.29 8.82 24.82
CA GLU A 883 30.62 10.22 24.51
C GLU A 883 29.97 10.61 23.16
N PRO A 884 29.30 11.78 23.04
CA PRO A 884 28.60 12.17 21.81
C PRO A 884 29.54 12.33 20.61
N PHE A 885 29.08 11.93 19.42
CA PHE A 885 29.78 12.23 18.17
C PHE A 885 29.92 13.74 17.98
N LYS A 886 30.91 14.17 17.18
CA LYS A 886 31.05 15.57 16.82
C LYS A 886 29.97 15.98 15.82
N TYR A 887 29.05 16.85 16.26
CA TYR A 887 27.71 17.05 15.67
C TYR A 887 26.88 15.76 15.83
N PRO A 888 26.35 15.47 17.04
CA PRO A 888 25.79 14.16 17.35
C PRO A 888 24.39 13.92 16.77
N TYR A 889 23.76 14.95 16.20
CA TYR A 889 22.42 14.86 15.61
C TYR A 889 22.50 14.54 14.12
N PHE A 890 21.79 13.50 13.69
CA PHE A 890 21.64 13.09 12.29
C PHE A 890 20.15 13.01 11.98
N ILE A 891 19.73 13.52 10.83
CA ILE A 891 18.31 13.55 10.47
C ILE A 891 17.91 12.18 9.89
N HIS A 892 16.97 11.49 10.55
CA HIS A 892 16.43 10.21 10.08
C HIS A 892 15.22 10.40 9.17
N ASP A 893 14.42 11.45 9.37
CA ASP A 893 13.34 11.80 8.46
C ASP A 893 13.55 13.26 8.02
N SER A 894 13.65 13.47 6.70
CA SER A 894 14.13 14.71 6.12
C SER A 894 13.18 15.33 5.09
N TYR A 895 11.89 14.94 5.13
CA TYR A 895 10.84 15.51 4.27
C TYR A 895 10.74 17.04 4.34
N ASP A 896 10.83 17.60 5.55
CA ASP A 896 10.79 19.05 5.84
C ASP A 896 12.19 19.59 6.21
N SER A 897 13.25 19.03 5.62
CA SER A 897 14.63 19.46 5.87
C SER A 897 15.22 20.35 4.77
N THR A 898 16.06 21.29 5.19
CA THR A 898 16.77 22.23 4.30
C THR A 898 17.73 21.56 3.33
N ASP A 899 18.04 22.24 2.22
CA ASP A 899 19.04 21.81 1.22
C ASP A 899 20.40 21.45 1.86
N ALA A 900 20.78 22.08 2.97
CA ALA A 900 22.00 21.76 3.73
C ALA A 900 22.04 20.33 4.33
N VAL A 901 20.87 19.70 4.52
CA VAL A 901 20.70 18.30 4.92
C VAL A 901 20.49 17.41 3.69
N ASN A 902 19.66 17.86 2.76
CA ASN A 902 19.16 17.02 1.66
C ASN A 902 20.06 17.00 0.40
N LEU A 903 21.01 17.91 0.20
CA LEU A 903 21.81 17.94 -1.04
C LEU A 903 22.58 16.63 -1.34
N PHE A 904 22.72 16.34 -2.63
CA PHE A 904 23.70 15.39 -3.15
C PHE A 904 25.09 16.07 -3.19
N ASP A 905 26.07 15.53 -2.46
CA ASP A 905 27.40 16.14 -2.28
C ASP A 905 28.32 15.76 -3.45
N TRP A 906 28.35 16.60 -4.48
CA TRP A 906 29.07 16.34 -5.73
C TRP A 906 30.59 16.28 -5.54
N GLU A 907 31.13 17.03 -4.58
CA GLU A 907 32.55 16.98 -4.23
C GLU A 907 32.90 15.63 -3.59
N LYS A 908 32.09 15.08 -2.69
CA LYS A 908 32.30 13.70 -2.18
C LYS A 908 32.15 12.65 -3.27
N ALA A 909 31.14 12.77 -4.13
CA ALA A 909 30.85 11.78 -5.16
C ALA A 909 31.91 11.71 -6.27
N THR A 910 32.63 12.80 -6.54
CA THR A 910 33.50 12.91 -7.74
C THR A 910 34.94 13.44 -7.51
N ASN A 911 35.26 14.10 -6.39
CA ASN A 911 36.57 14.71 -6.19
C ASN A 911 37.57 13.80 -5.44
N GLU A 912 38.19 12.88 -6.18
CA GLU A 912 39.21 11.91 -5.69
C GLU A 912 40.38 12.58 -4.91
N GLU A 913 40.79 13.82 -5.26
CA GLU A 913 41.90 14.50 -4.53
C GLU A 913 41.47 14.95 -3.12
N ALA A 914 40.18 15.17 -2.89
CA ALA A 914 39.62 15.63 -1.62
C ALA A 914 38.95 14.52 -0.80
N TYR A 915 38.23 13.61 -1.46
CA TYR A 915 37.37 12.58 -0.85
C TYR A 915 37.66 11.18 -1.45
N PRO A 916 38.90 10.66 -1.35
CA PRO A 916 39.29 9.42 -2.02
C PRO A 916 38.47 8.21 -1.55
N ILE A 917 38.07 8.14 -0.28
CA ILE A 917 37.29 7.02 0.27
C ILE A 917 35.87 7.02 -0.34
N ASN A 918 35.21 8.18 -0.41
CA ASN A 918 33.88 8.32 -1.00
C ASN A 918 33.87 7.95 -2.49
N VAL A 919 34.88 8.40 -3.25
CA VAL A 919 35.02 8.05 -4.68
C VAL A 919 35.36 6.57 -4.87
N GLU A 920 36.16 5.97 -3.99
CA GLU A 920 36.46 4.52 -4.02
C GLU A 920 35.20 3.68 -3.76
N THR A 921 34.34 4.06 -2.80
CA THR A 921 33.03 3.42 -2.60
C THR A 921 32.09 3.59 -3.79
N ARG A 922 32.12 4.76 -4.44
CA ARG A 922 31.32 5.07 -5.63
C ARG A 922 31.74 4.20 -6.82
N ASP A 923 33.04 4.13 -7.09
CA ASP A 923 33.59 3.35 -8.20
C ASP A 923 33.47 1.84 -7.94
N PHE A 924 33.55 1.40 -6.69
CA PHE A 924 33.21 0.03 -6.28
C PHE A 924 31.74 -0.29 -6.59
N THR A 925 30.81 0.60 -6.20
CA THR A 925 29.37 0.40 -6.45
C THR A 925 29.05 0.38 -7.95
N ARG A 926 29.66 1.27 -8.75
CA ARG A 926 29.62 1.24 -10.22
C ARG A 926 30.13 -0.09 -10.79
N GLY A 927 31.24 -0.61 -10.26
CA GLY A 927 31.81 -1.90 -10.64
C GLY A 927 30.89 -3.09 -10.32
N MET A 928 30.19 -3.04 -9.18
CA MET A 928 29.18 -4.04 -8.82
C MET A 928 27.95 -4.00 -9.74
N ILE A 929 27.53 -2.81 -10.20
CA ILE A 929 26.48 -2.65 -11.21
C ILE A 929 26.93 -3.22 -12.57
N GLU A 930 28.17 -2.94 -13.00
CA GLU A 930 28.76 -3.51 -14.22
C GLU A 930 28.79 -5.06 -14.15
N LEU A 931 29.18 -5.62 -13.00
CA LEU A 931 29.16 -7.06 -12.75
C LEU A 931 27.73 -7.62 -12.84
N ARG A 932 26.75 -7.04 -12.14
CA ARG A 932 25.36 -7.52 -12.17
C ARG A 932 24.78 -7.56 -13.59
N ARG A 933 25.02 -6.52 -14.40
CA ARG A 933 24.51 -6.48 -15.78
C ARG A 933 25.21 -7.49 -16.70
N SER A 934 26.48 -7.79 -16.44
CA SER A 934 27.30 -8.66 -17.31
C SER A 934 26.88 -10.13 -17.39
N THR A 935 26.12 -10.61 -16.40
CA THR A 935 25.74 -12.02 -16.25
C THR A 935 24.30 -12.14 -15.73
N ASP A 936 23.64 -13.27 -15.96
CA ASP A 936 22.30 -13.54 -15.44
C ASP A 936 22.32 -14.28 -14.08
N ALA A 937 23.50 -14.72 -13.62
CA ALA A 937 23.68 -15.47 -12.37
C ALA A 937 23.17 -14.76 -11.10
N PHE A 938 23.02 -13.43 -11.12
CA PHE A 938 22.52 -12.62 -10.01
C PHE A 938 21.07 -12.14 -10.21
N ARG A 939 20.43 -12.56 -11.31
CA ARG A 939 19.12 -12.09 -11.79
C ARG A 939 18.38 -13.20 -12.53
N HIS A 940 18.27 -14.37 -11.91
CA HIS A 940 17.45 -15.46 -12.44
C HIS A 940 15.96 -15.06 -12.43
N GLY A 941 15.16 -15.59 -13.36
CA GLY A 941 13.76 -15.15 -13.58
C GLY A 941 12.71 -15.95 -12.81
N THR A 942 13.10 -17.03 -12.14
CA THR A 942 12.20 -17.92 -11.40
C THR A 942 12.87 -18.45 -10.14
N MET A 943 12.08 -18.84 -9.14
CA MET A 943 12.61 -19.50 -7.94
C MET A 943 13.22 -20.88 -8.25
N GLU A 944 12.72 -21.59 -9.29
CA GLU A 944 13.28 -22.87 -9.74
C GLU A 944 14.70 -22.69 -10.32
N ASP A 945 14.93 -21.64 -11.13
CA ASP A 945 16.27 -21.31 -11.62
C ASP A 945 17.23 -20.98 -10.46
N ILE A 946 16.76 -20.29 -9.42
CA ILE A 946 17.57 -19.95 -8.24
C ILE A 946 17.93 -21.21 -7.45
N ASP A 947 16.96 -22.08 -7.17
CA ASP A 947 17.15 -23.36 -6.47
C ASP A 947 18.14 -24.30 -7.22
N GLU A 948 18.18 -24.25 -8.56
CA GLU A 948 19.12 -25.06 -9.36
C GLU A 948 20.52 -24.44 -9.48
N ASN A 949 20.64 -23.11 -9.53
CA ASN A 949 21.88 -22.42 -9.94
C ASN A 949 22.62 -21.67 -8.82
N VAL A 950 21.92 -21.34 -7.73
CA VAL A 950 22.48 -20.69 -6.55
C VAL A 950 22.57 -21.70 -5.41
N SER A 951 23.72 -21.75 -4.73
CA SER A 951 23.96 -22.71 -3.65
C SER A 951 24.85 -22.13 -2.55
N PHE A 952 24.44 -22.31 -1.30
CA PHE A 952 25.23 -22.02 -0.10
C PHE A 952 26.57 -22.78 -0.08
N ILE A 953 27.64 -22.13 0.39
CA ILE A 953 28.95 -22.77 0.61
C ILE A 953 29.03 -23.26 2.06
N ASP A 954 28.68 -24.54 2.26
CA ASP A 954 28.76 -25.25 3.55
C ASP A 954 30.22 -25.43 4.00
N ALA A 955 30.78 -24.39 4.64
CA ALA A 955 32.10 -24.40 5.26
C ALA A 955 31.97 -24.56 6.79
N PRO A 956 32.72 -25.46 7.44
CA PRO A 956 32.56 -25.78 8.86
C PRO A 956 33.09 -24.70 9.83
N GLU A 957 33.50 -23.55 9.29
CA GLU A 957 33.92 -22.34 10.01
C GLU A 957 32.86 -21.21 9.99
N ILE A 958 31.70 -21.47 9.36
CA ILE A 958 30.48 -20.66 9.47
C ILE A 958 29.62 -21.30 10.57
N ASP A 959 29.31 -20.55 11.62
CA ASP A 959 28.38 -20.97 12.68
C ASP A 959 26.91 -20.67 12.27
N GLU A 960 25.93 -21.11 13.08
CA GLU A 960 24.48 -20.97 12.79
C GLU A 960 24.04 -19.50 12.79
N GLU A 961 24.50 -18.75 13.79
CA GLU A 961 24.49 -17.29 13.83
C GLU A 961 25.94 -16.80 13.63
N ASP A 962 26.21 -15.92 12.65
CA ASP A 962 27.58 -15.47 12.32
C ASP A 962 27.60 -14.11 11.61
N LEU A 963 28.81 -13.63 11.27
CA LEU A 963 29.12 -12.42 10.49
C LEU A 963 29.85 -12.74 9.17
N ILE A 964 29.80 -13.99 8.71
CA ILE A 964 30.42 -14.44 7.46
C ILE A 964 29.49 -15.34 6.66
N ILE A 965 29.43 -15.10 5.35
CA ILE A 965 28.66 -15.92 4.41
C ILE A 965 29.49 -16.23 3.16
N GLY A 966 29.27 -17.41 2.59
CA GLY A 966 29.74 -17.79 1.26
C GLY A 966 28.63 -18.46 0.46
N TYR A 967 28.50 -18.10 -0.82
CA TYR A 967 27.58 -18.76 -1.74
C TYR A 967 28.14 -18.78 -3.16
N LYS A 968 27.59 -19.67 -3.99
CA LYS A 968 27.89 -19.80 -5.41
C LYS A 968 26.66 -19.43 -6.21
N ALA A 969 26.80 -18.59 -7.24
CA ALA A 969 25.79 -18.36 -8.28
C ALA A 969 26.33 -18.86 -9.63
N THR A 970 25.46 -19.32 -10.54
CA THR A 970 25.86 -19.92 -11.84
C THR A 970 25.04 -19.30 -12.95
N SER A 971 25.64 -18.92 -14.08
CA SER A 971 24.87 -18.39 -15.22
C SER A 971 23.88 -19.43 -15.76
N SER A 972 22.72 -19.00 -16.27
CA SER A 972 21.69 -19.95 -16.71
C SER A 972 22.16 -20.83 -17.89
N ASP A 973 23.13 -20.34 -18.67
CA ASP A 973 23.78 -21.09 -19.75
C ASP A 973 24.89 -22.06 -19.30
N GLN A 974 25.15 -22.15 -17.99
CA GLN A 974 26.16 -23.00 -17.35
C GLN A 974 27.60 -22.75 -17.83
N SER A 975 27.90 -21.55 -18.35
CA SER A 975 29.23 -21.18 -18.82
C SER A 975 30.13 -20.62 -17.72
N GLU A 976 29.56 -19.89 -16.77
CA GLU A 976 30.31 -19.15 -15.75
C GLU A 976 29.72 -19.37 -14.34
N SER A 977 30.60 -19.46 -13.35
CA SER A 977 30.26 -19.60 -11.94
C SER A 977 30.93 -18.52 -11.11
N TYR A 978 30.18 -17.91 -10.19
CA TYR A 978 30.63 -16.85 -9.31
C TYR A 978 30.58 -17.33 -7.87
N TYR A 979 31.71 -17.30 -7.18
CA TYR A 979 31.82 -17.62 -5.77
C TYR A 979 31.95 -16.32 -5.00
N VAL A 980 30.90 -15.97 -4.25
CA VAL A 980 30.82 -14.75 -3.46
C VAL A 980 31.10 -15.10 -2.00
N PHE A 981 31.99 -14.35 -1.37
CA PHE A 981 32.27 -14.44 0.06
C PHE A 981 32.25 -13.05 0.69
N VAL A 982 31.61 -12.93 1.85
CA VAL A 982 31.48 -11.68 2.61
C VAL A 982 31.84 -11.94 4.07
N ASN A 983 32.84 -11.21 4.58
CA ASN A 983 33.25 -11.23 5.99
C ASN A 983 32.97 -9.85 6.61
N ALA A 984 31.86 -9.74 7.34
CA ALA A 984 31.46 -8.53 8.09
C ALA A 984 32.00 -8.50 9.54
N ASP A 985 32.75 -9.53 9.94
CA ASP A 985 33.45 -9.63 11.22
C ASP A 985 34.58 -8.59 11.34
N ASP A 986 34.89 -8.18 12.57
CA ASP A 986 36.03 -7.29 12.91
C ASP A 986 37.39 -8.02 12.89
N GLN A 987 37.38 -9.31 12.51
CA GLN A 987 38.52 -10.22 12.50
C GLN A 987 38.74 -10.94 11.15
N GLU A 988 40.00 -11.35 10.95
CA GLU A 988 40.41 -12.27 9.87
C GLU A 988 39.70 -13.62 10.03
N ARG A 989 38.92 -14.04 9.02
CA ARG A 989 38.20 -15.32 8.98
C ARG A 989 38.79 -16.24 7.92
N THR A 990 38.63 -17.56 8.06
CA THR A 990 39.12 -18.54 7.08
C THR A 990 38.09 -19.64 6.92
N LEU A 991 37.71 -19.91 5.67
CA LEU A 991 36.72 -20.91 5.29
C LEU A 991 37.40 -22.06 4.53
N THR A 992 37.14 -23.30 4.94
CA THR A 992 37.58 -24.50 4.23
C THR A 992 36.77 -24.71 2.95
N LEU A 993 37.44 -24.85 1.81
CA LEU A 993 36.83 -25.08 0.49
C LEU A 993 36.81 -26.59 0.16
N GLU A 994 35.98 -27.39 0.84
CA GLU A 994 36.07 -28.87 0.77
C GLU A 994 35.94 -29.45 -0.66
N ASP A 995 35.11 -28.85 -1.53
CA ASP A 995 34.80 -29.37 -2.87
C ASP A 995 35.10 -28.39 -4.04
N ALA A 996 35.74 -27.22 -3.79
CA ALA A 996 35.99 -26.19 -4.82
C ALA A 996 37.43 -25.64 -4.82
N ASP A 997 38.27 -26.09 -5.77
CA ASP A 997 39.55 -25.42 -6.07
C ASP A 997 39.26 -24.16 -6.89
N LEU A 998 39.40 -23.00 -6.23
CA LEU A 998 39.20 -21.67 -6.81
C LEU A 998 40.51 -21.03 -7.32
N THR A 999 41.66 -21.68 -7.17
CA THR A 999 42.96 -21.11 -7.57
C THR A 999 43.20 -21.05 -9.09
N GLU A 1000 42.28 -21.62 -9.88
CA GLU A 1000 42.23 -21.48 -11.35
C GLU A 1000 41.16 -20.47 -11.81
N GLY A 1001 40.40 -19.86 -10.90
CA GLY A 1001 39.44 -18.78 -11.18
C GLY A 1001 40.08 -17.38 -11.21
N THR A 1002 39.30 -16.40 -11.66
CA THR A 1002 39.64 -14.97 -11.75
C THR A 1002 38.97 -14.22 -10.60
N VAL A 1003 39.74 -13.47 -9.82
CA VAL A 1003 39.16 -12.57 -8.81
C VAL A 1003 38.79 -11.26 -9.49
N ILE A 1004 37.49 -10.94 -9.47
CA ILE A 1004 36.89 -9.80 -10.18
C ILE A 1004 36.31 -8.73 -9.23
N VAL A 1005 36.20 -9.07 -7.94
CA VAL A 1005 35.87 -8.15 -6.85
C VAL A 1005 36.73 -8.48 -5.64
N ASP A 1006 37.26 -7.46 -4.97
CA ASP A 1006 37.95 -7.55 -3.68
C ASP A 1006 37.45 -6.46 -2.70
N SER A 1007 38.19 -6.13 -1.63
CA SER A 1007 37.80 -5.05 -0.69
C SER A 1007 37.64 -3.65 -1.30
N ASN A 1008 38.27 -3.35 -2.44
CA ASN A 1008 38.42 -1.98 -2.94
C ASN A 1008 38.06 -1.82 -4.44
N GLU A 1009 38.26 -2.87 -5.26
CA GLU A 1009 37.96 -2.88 -6.69
C GLU A 1009 36.83 -3.88 -6.99
N ALA A 1010 35.92 -3.50 -7.88
CA ALA A 1010 34.83 -4.34 -8.38
C ALA A 1010 34.65 -4.16 -9.89
N GLY A 1011 34.18 -5.20 -10.58
CA GLY A 1011 33.86 -5.14 -12.01
C GLY A 1011 33.81 -6.51 -12.66
N VAL A 1012 34.09 -6.54 -13.97
CA VAL A 1012 34.05 -7.74 -14.84
C VAL A 1012 35.44 -8.21 -15.28
N THR A 1013 36.50 -7.69 -14.67
CA THR A 1013 37.90 -7.99 -15.03
C THR A 1013 38.74 -8.35 -13.81
N GLU A 1014 39.85 -9.07 -14.04
CA GLU A 1014 40.84 -9.39 -12.99
C GLU A 1014 41.30 -8.13 -12.26
N VAL A 1015 41.06 -8.06 -10.94
CA VAL A 1015 41.47 -6.96 -10.05
C VAL A 1015 42.98 -6.66 -10.20
N GLU A 1016 43.35 -5.38 -10.38
CA GLU A 1016 44.74 -5.03 -10.78
C GLU A 1016 45.77 -5.25 -9.65
N ASP A 1017 45.41 -4.91 -8.41
CA ASP A 1017 46.27 -5.05 -7.21
C ASP A 1017 45.47 -5.69 -6.04
N PRO A 1018 45.22 -7.03 -6.05
CA PRO A 1018 44.34 -7.68 -5.08
C PRO A 1018 44.70 -7.51 -3.59
N THR A 1019 43.68 -7.27 -2.79
CA THR A 1019 43.68 -6.94 -1.35
C THR A 1019 42.54 -7.66 -0.61
N GLY A 1020 42.59 -7.71 0.73
CA GLY A 1020 41.51 -8.24 1.55
C GLY A 1020 41.44 -9.77 1.70
N PHE A 1021 42.30 -10.55 1.02
CA PHE A 1021 42.26 -12.03 1.13
C PHE A 1021 43.59 -12.75 0.85
N GLU A 1022 43.73 -13.98 1.36
CA GLU A 1022 44.67 -14.99 0.88
C GLU A 1022 43.89 -16.24 0.38
N LEU A 1023 43.95 -16.53 -0.92
CA LEU A 1023 43.31 -17.72 -1.52
C LEU A 1023 44.31 -18.88 -1.70
N THR A 1024 43.91 -20.08 -1.33
CA THR A 1024 44.65 -21.33 -1.54
C THR A 1024 43.78 -22.41 -2.20
N GLN A 1025 44.34 -23.61 -2.42
CA GLN A 1025 43.60 -24.73 -3.00
C GLN A 1025 42.54 -25.32 -2.05
N ASP A 1026 42.81 -25.28 -0.74
CA ASP A 1026 41.99 -25.96 0.28
C ASP A 1026 41.21 -24.96 1.16
N ASP A 1027 41.61 -23.67 1.18
CA ASP A 1027 41.12 -22.63 2.10
C ASP A 1027 41.06 -21.25 1.40
N ILE A 1028 40.08 -20.40 1.75
CA ILE A 1028 40.10 -18.94 1.55
C ILE A 1028 40.17 -18.23 2.90
N THR A 1029 41.13 -17.31 3.07
CA THR A 1029 41.22 -16.41 4.23
C THR A 1029 40.81 -15.01 3.81
N LEU A 1030 39.89 -14.40 4.55
CA LEU A 1030 39.38 -13.04 4.34
C LEU A 1030 39.90 -12.15 5.48
N ASP A 1031 40.38 -10.96 5.16
CA ASP A 1031 40.67 -9.92 6.15
C ASP A 1031 39.35 -9.45 6.81
N ALA A 1032 39.42 -8.75 7.93
CA ALA A 1032 38.25 -8.12 8.55
C ALA A 1032 37.56 -7.17 7.56
N LEU A 1033 36.22 -7.12 7.58
CA LEU A 1033 35.40 -6.22 6.74
C LEU A 1033 35.74 -6.27 5.25
N SER A 1034 35.82 -7.48 4.70
CA SER A 1034 36.20 -7.73 3.30
C SER A 1034 35.21 -8.63 2.58
N ALA A 1035 35.15 -8.49 1.26
CA ALA A 1035 34.41 -9.37 0.38
C ALA A 1035 35.25 -9.73 -0.84
N VAL A 1036 34.95 -10.88 -1.44
CA VAL A 1036 35.64 -11.39 -2.64
C VAL A 1036 34.64 -12.06 -3.56
N VAL A 1037 34.71 -11.75 -4.86
CA VAL A 1037 34.00 -12.51 -5.90
C VAL A 1037 35.01 -13.17 -6.84
N VAL A 1038 34.97 -14.50 -6.89
CA VAL A 1038 35.80 -15.31 -7.80
C VAL A 1038 34.92 -15.83 -8.95
N GLN A 1039 35.14 -15.31 -10.15
CA GLN A 1039 34.57 -15.84 -11.38
C GLN A 1039 35.35 -17.07 -11.84
N LYS A 1040 34.66 -18.08 -12.36
CA LYS A 1040 35.26 -19.29 -12.91
C LYS A 1040 34.54 -19.70 -14.19
N ASP A 1041 35.28 -19.73 -15.29
CA ASP A 1041 34.87 -20.46 -16.50
C ASP A 1041 34.60 -21.93 -16.09
N GLU A 1042 33.37 -22.40 -16.25
CA GLU A 1042 33.13 -23.83 -16.15
C GLU A 1042 33.74 -24.53 -17.38
N GLU A 1043 34.31 -25.74 -17.22
CA GLU A 1043 34.83 -26.53 -18.35
C GLU A 1043 33.64 -26.95 -19.22
N SER A 1044 33.23 -26.04 -20.13
CA SER A 1044 31.91 -26.00 -20.78
C SER A 1044 31.16 -27.31 -20.63
N ALA A 1045 30.20 -27.35 -19.71
CA ALA A 1045 29.24 -28.43 -19.64
C ALA A 1045 28.45 -28.40 -20.94
N GLN A 1046 29.05 -28.98 -21.99
CA GLN A 1046 28.42 -29.24 -23.27
C GLN A 1046 27.09 -29.90 -22.90
N PRO A 1047 25.94 -29.24 -23.13
CA PRO A 1047 24.66 -29.87 -22.81
C PRO A 1047 24.71 -31.23 -23.47
N GLU A 1048 24.47 -32.29 -22.68
CA GLU A 1048 24.63 -33.67 -23.16
C GLU A 1048 23.45 -33.93 -24.09
N GLY A 1049 23.56 -33.36 -25.30
CA GLY A 1049 22.42 -32.94 -26.08
C GLY A 1049 21.49 -34.11 -26.31
N ALA A 1050 20.18 -33.84 -26.25
CA ALA A 1050 19.11 -34.84 -26.18
C ALA A 1050 19.22 -36.04 -27.15
N PHE A 1051 20.06 -35.96 -28.19
CA PHE A 1051 20.41 -37.04 -29.09
C PHE A 1051 21.90 -37.05 -29.50
N GLU A 1052 22.56 -38.22 -29.49
CA GLU A 1052 24.00 -38.44 -29.81
C GLU A 1052 24.46 -37.93 -31.21
N ASP A 1053 23.54 -37.60 -32.13
CA ASP A 1053 23.84 -37.09 -33.48
C ASP A 1053 23.42 -35.63 -33.72
N VAL A 1054 23.16 -34.89 -32.64
CA VAL A 1054 23.04 -33.43 -32.61
C VAL A 1054 24.20 -32.88 -31.78
N ASP A 1055 25.12 -32.20 -32.46
CA ASP A 1055 26.25 -31.48 -31.85
C ASP A 1055 25.72 -30.15 -31.27
N SER A 1056 26.19 -29.72 -30.10
CA SER A 1056 25.77 -28.43 -29.48
C SER A 1056 25.99 -27.24 -30.42
N GLY A 1057 27.06 -27.24 -31.22
CA GLY A 1057 27.34 -26.23 -32.25
C GLY A 1057 26.52 -26.39 -33.53
N PHE A 1058 25.52 -27.26 -33.57
CA PHE A 1058 24.61 -27.41 -34.70
C PHE A 1058 23.51 -26.33 -34.63
N TRP A 1059 23.30 -25.60 -35.73
CA TRP A 1059 22.39 -24.43 -35.83
C TRP A 1059 20.94 -24.62 -35.36
N ALA A 1060 20.50 -25.86 -35.10
CA ALA A 1060 19.17 -26.18 -34.59
C ALA A 1060 19.21 -27.03 -33.31
N ALA A 1061 20.33 -27.06 -32.58
CA ALA A 1061 20.47 -27.83 -31.35
C ALA A 1061 19.39 -27.42 -30.32
N ASN A 1062 19.36 -26.14 -29.95
CA ASN A 1062 18.42 -25.58 -28.97
C ASN A 1062 16.95 -25.86 -29.36
N TYR A 1063 16.58 -25.68 -30.64
CA TYR A 1063 15.23 -26.00 -31.15
C TYR A 1063 14.88 -27.50 -31.07
N ILE A 1064 15.87 -28.38 -31.19
CA ILE A 1064 15.68 -29.83 -31.08
C ILE A 1064 15.58 -30.24 -29.61
N GLU A 1065 16.30 -29.55 -28.74
CA GLU A 1065 16.38 -29.77 -27.30
C GLU A 1065 15.10 -29.32 -26.58
N ARG A 1066 14.69 -28.05 -26.74
CA ARG A 1066 13.44 -27.50 -26.16
C ARG A 1066 12.22 -28.36 -26.50
N LEU A 1067 12.10 -28.76 -27.78
CA LEU A 1067 11.03 -29.66 -28.24
C LEU A 1067 11.18 -31.12 -27.79
N ALA A 1068 12.36 -31.56 -27.36
CA ALA A 1068 12.59 -32.92 -26.85
C ALA A 1068 12.32 -33.01 -25.34
N THR A 1069 12.70 -31.99 -24.57
CA THR A 1069 12.35 -31.83 -23.15
C THR A 1069 10.83 -31.81 -22.98
N ASN A 1070 10.13 -31.04 -23.82
CA ASN A 1070 8.66 -31.00 -23.88
C ASN A 1070 8.01 -32.25 -24.53
N ASP A 1071 8.77 -33.32 -24.80
CA ASP A 1071 8.30 -34.62 -25.32
C ASP A 1071 7.60 -34.56 -26.72
N ILE A 1072 7.60 -33.38 -27.37
CA ILE A 1072 7.02 -33.08 -28.68
C ILE A 1072 7.78 -33.88 -29.77
N VAL A 1073 9.10 -33.73 -29.86
CA VAL A 1073 9.94 -34.48 -30.81
C VAL A 1073 10.62 -35.69 -30.16
N LYS A 1074 10.60 -36.83 -30.86
CA LYS A 1074 11.23 -38.07 -30.39
C LYS A 1074 12.26 -38.59 -31.40
N GLY A 1075 13.27 -39.26 -30.88
CA GLY A 1075 14.41 -39.78 -31.62
C GLY A 1075 14.20 -41.21 -32.14
N TYR A 1076 15.19 -41.69 -32.88
CA TYR A 1076 15.28 -43.06 -33.37
C TYR A 1076 16.13 -43.92 -32.43
N ALA A 1077 15.89 -45.24 -32.47
CA ALA A 1077 16.62 -46.24 -31.69
C ALA A 1077 16.58 -45.95 -30.17
N ASP A 1078 15.36 -45.91 -29.62
CA ASP A 1078 15.09 -45.65 -28.20
C ASP A 1078 15.61 -44.28 -27.74
N ASN A 1079 15.22 -43.22 -28.46
CA ASN A 1079 15.63 -41.81 -28.26
C ASN A 1079 17.14 -41.51 -28.35
N VAL A 1080 17.99 -42.38 -28.91
CA VAL A 1080 19.44 -42.10 -29.01
C VAL A 1080 19.83 -41.15 -30.15
N TYR A 1081 19.09 -41.12 -31.27
CA TYR A 1081 19.48 -40.32 -32.46
C TYR A 1081 18.32 -39.49 -33.03
N PHE A 1082 18.49 -38.16 -33.17
CA PHE A 1082 17.51 -37.28 -33.82
C PHE A 1082 17.55 -37.40 -35.34
N LYS A 1083 18.74 -37.54 -35.92
CA LYS A 1083 19.02 -37.44 -37.36
C LYS A 1083 18.56 -36.11 -37.99
N PRO A 1084 19.19 -34.98 -37.66
CA PRO A 1084 18.76 -33.65 -38.11
C PRO A 1084 18.67 -33.46 -39.63
N SER A 1085 19.45 -34.23 -40.41
CA SER A 1085 19.46 -34.21 -41.88
C SER A 1085 18.48 -35.18 -42.56
N GLU A 1086 17.74 -36.03 -41.82
CA GLU A 1086 16.69 -36.88 -42.42
C GLU A 1086 15.47 -36.01 -42.77
N GLN A 1087 14.80 -36.30 -43.89
CA GLN A 1087 13.60 -35.58 -44.32
C GLN A 1087 12.38 -36.10 -43.54
N MET A 1088 11.52 -35.21 -43.06
CA MET A 1088 10.38 -35.61 -42.24
C MET A 1088 9.19 -36.03 -43.12
N SER A 1089 8.58 -37.18 -42.80
CA SER A 1089 7.41 -37.68 -43.52
C SER A 1089 6.12 -36.99 -43.07
N ARG A 1090 5.11 -37.01 -43.93
CA ARG A 1090 3.81 -36.34 -43.70
C ARG A 1090 3.07 -36.86 -42.47
N SER A 1091 3.21 -38.15 -42.13
CA SER A 1091 2.69 -38.66 -40.85
C SER A 1091 3.56 -38.31 -39.65
N GLN A 1092 4.89 -38.20 -39.81
CA GLN A 1092 5.76 -37.75 -38.71
C GLN A 1092 5.45 -36.30 -38.31
N PHE A 1093 5.25 -35.42 -39.27
CA PHE A 1093 4.98 -34.01 -38.96
C PHE A 1093 3.59 -33.79 -38.34
N ALA A 1094 2.58 -34.54 -38.77
CA ALA A 1094 1.27 -34.53 -38.12
C ALA A 1094 1.36 -34.94 -36.64
N VAL A 1095 2.15 -35.96 -36.31
CA VAL A 1095 2.37 -36.37 -34.91
C VAL A 1095 3.06 -35.28 -34.09
N VAL A 1096 4.03 -34.58 -34.66
CA VAL A 1096 4.69 -33.45 -33.99
C VAL A 1096 3.65 -32.36 -33.66
N LEU A 1097 2.89 -31.88 -34.66
CA LEU A 1097 1.87 -30.85 -34.43
C LEU A 1097 0.74 -31.29 -33.49
N THR A 1098 0.35 -32.58 -33.47
CA THR A 1098 -0.59 -33.12 -32.48
C THR A 1098 -0.07 -32.94 -31.06
N ARG A 1099 1.21 -33.22 -30.80
CA ARG A 1099 1.82 -33.08 -29.47
C ARG A 1099 2.09 -31.63 -29.10
N SER A 1100 2.53 -30.82 -30.06
CA SER A 1100 2.73 -29.38 -29.91
C SER A 1100 1.49 -28.62 -29.43
N LEU A 1101 0.30 -29.21 -29.56
CA LEU A 1101 -0.99 -28.61 -29.22
C LEU A 1101 -1.83 -29.51 -28.27
N ASP A 1102 -1.20 -30.50 -27.61
CA ASP A 1102 -1.83 -31.58 -26.81
C ASP A 1102 -3.19 -32.11 -27.34
N LEU A 1103 -3.28 -32.32 -28.65
CA LEU A 1103 -4.54 -32.64 -29.28
C LEU A 1103 -4.95 -34.09 -28.98
N SER A 1104 -6.05 -34.24 -28.24
CA SER A 1104 -6.66 -35.54 -27.94
C SER A 1104 -7.89 -35.83 -28.81
N THR A 1105 -8.23 -37.11 -28.98
CA THR A 1105 -9.49 -37.53 -29.63
C THR A 1105 -10.10 -38.75 -28.95
N SER A 1106 -11.42 -38.91 -29.12
CA SER A 1106 -12.17 -40.10 -28.72
C SER A 1106 -12.58 -41.00 -29.89
N GLU A 1107 -12.36 -40.58 -31.15
CA GLU A 1107 -12.64 -41.43 -32.30
C GLU A 1107 -11.52 -42.45 -32.56
N THR A 1108 -11.87 -43.54 -33.23
CA THR A 1108 -10.90 -44.56 -33.66
C THR A 1108 -10.83 -44.57 -35.17
N TYR A 1109 -9.63 -44.79 -35.71
CA TYR A 1109 -9.40 -44.79 -37.15
C TYR A 1109 -10.37 -45.73 -37.89
N ASN A 1110 -11.09 -45.17 -38.86
CA ASN A 1110 -12.24 -45.77 -39.53
C ASN A 1110 -12.05 -45.85 -41.06
N ASN A 1111 -10.80 -46.00 -41.51
CA ASN A 1111 -10.43 -46.08 -42.93
C ASN A 1111 -10.72 -44.80 -43.72
N GLN A 1112 -10.53 -43.62 -43.10
CA GLN A 1112 -10.63 -42.31 -43.74
C GLN A 1112 -9.66 -42.21 -44.94
N PHE A 1113 -8.49 -42.85 -44.86
CA PHE A 1113 -7.48 -42.87 -45.91
C PHE A 1113 -7.32 -44.29 -46.50
N PRO A 1114 -7.34 -44.46 -47.84
CA PRO A 1114 -7.26 -45.77 -48.49
C PRO A 1114 -5.86 -46.40 -48.48
N ASP A 1115 -4.84 -45.63 -48.08
CA ASP A 1115 -3.43 -45.99 -48.04
C ASP A 1115 -2.86 -46.15 -46.60
N VAL A 1116 -3.73 -46.11 -45.58
CA VAL A 1116 -3.40 -46.36 -44.16
C VAL A 1116 -4.20 -47.57 -43.68
N GLU A 1117 -3.52 -48.61 -43.18
CA GLU A 1117 -4.11 -49.89 -42.74
C GLU A 1117 -4.78 -49.81 -41.35
N GLY A 1118 -4.52 -48.74 -40.59
CA GLY A 1118 -5.11 -48.48 -39.28
C GLY A 1118 -4.40 -49.18 -38.12
N SER A 1119 -3.15 -49.61 -38.31
CA SER A 1119 -2.32 -50.25 -37.28
C SER A 1119 -0.87 -49.75 -37.27
N GLU A 1120 -0.59 -48.72 -38.03
CA GLU A 1120 0.68 -48.02 -38.09
C GLU A 1120 0.87 -47.14 -36.84
N TRP A 1121 2.13 -46.93 -36.45
CA TRP A 1121 2.51 -46.31 -35.17
C TRP A 1121 1.96 -44.89 -34.96
N PHE A 1122 1.72 -44.14 -36.04
CA PHE A 1122 1.24 -42.75 -35.99
C PHE A 1122 -0.29 -42.64 -35.93
N VAL A 1123 -1.05 -43.74 -36.03
CA VAL A 1123 -2.50 -43.67 -36.29
C VAL A 1123 -3.30 -43.08 -35.13
N GLU A 1124 -2.86 -43.31 -33.89
CA GLU A 1124 -3.52 -42.75 -32.69
C GLU A 1124 -3.33 -41.23 -32.62
N GLU A 1125 -2.09 -40.75 -32.82
CA GLU A 1125 -1.71 -39.33 -32.81
C GLU A 1125 -2.05 -38.59 -34.12
N LEU A 1126 -2.41 -39.28 -35.21
CA LEU A 1126 -2.81 -38.67 -36.48
C LEU A 1126 -4.26 -38.18 -36.46
N MET A 1127 -5.15 -38.89 -35.75
CA MET A 1127 -6.59 -38.61 -35.78
C MET A 1127 -6.97 -37.24 -35.23
N PRO A 1128 -6.40 -36.74 -34.10
CA PRO A 1128 -6.67 -35.39 -33.60
C PRO A 1128 -6.37 -34.30 -34.64
N ALA A 1129 -5.14 -34.27 -35.18
CA ALA A 1129 -4.75 -33.33 -36.23
C ALA A 1129 -5.59 -33.43 -37.53
N TYR A 1130 -6.20 -34.59 -37.82
CA TYR A 1130 -7.13 -34.73 -38.94
C TYR A 1130 -8.51 -34.15 -38.64
N GLU A 1131 -9.01 -34.30 -37.41
CA GLU A 1131 -10.32 -33.82 -36.98
C GLU A 1131 -10.39 -32.30 -36.92
N VAL A 1132 -9.33 -31.67 -36.42
CA VAL A 1132 -9.19 -30.20 -36.36
C VAL A 1132 -8.72 -29.59 -37.69
N GLY A 1133 -8.46 -30.42 -38.71
CA GLY A 1133 -8.21 -29.98 -40.09
C GLY A 1133 -6.76 -29.61 -40.44
N ILE A 1134 -5.84 -29.62 -39.47
CA ILE A 1134 -4.40 -29.40 -39.64
C ILE A 1134 -3.86 -30.30 -40.77
N ILE A 1135 -4.08 -31.61 -40.68
CA ILE A 1135 -3.74 -32.56 -41.76
C ILE A 1135 -4.98 -33.02 -42.54
N GLN A 1136 -4.85 -33.01 -43.87
CA GLN A 1136 -5.90 -33.46 -44.79
C GLN A 1136 -5.32 -34.43 -45.83
N GLY A 1137 -6.20 -35.26 -46.40
CA GLY A 1137 -5.86 -36.12 -47.53
C GLY A 1137 -5.61 -35.32 -48.81
N ARG A 1138 -4.79 -35.85 -49.70
CA ARG A 1138 -4.52 -35.28 -51.02
C ARG A 1138 -5.72 -35.44 -51.96
N ASP A 1139 -5.71 -34.78 -53.12
CA ASP A 1139 -6.76 -34.86 -54.16
C ASP A 1139 -7.17 -36.29 -54.57
N SER A 1140 -6.30 -37.29 -54.38
CA SER A 1140 -6.59 -38.71 -54.62
C SER A 1140 -7.42 -39.39 -53.52
N GLY A 1141 -7.61 -38.71 -52.37
CA GLY A 1141 -8.15 -39.25 -51.13
C GLY A 1141 -7.11 -39.96 -50.25
N GLU A 1142 -5.85 -40.04 -50.68
CA GLU A 1142 -4.73 -40.68 -49.97
C GLU A 1142 -4.07 -39.72 -48.98
N LEU A 1143 -3.58 -40.24 -47.85
CA LEU A 1143 -2.80 -39.47 -46.87
C LEU A 1143 -1.36 -39.24 -47.35
N ALA A 1144 -0.78 -40.23 -48.03
CA ALA A 1144 0.64 -40.33 -48.38
C ALA A 1144 1.58 -40.24 -47.15
N PRO A 1145 1.41 -41.08 -46.10
CA PRO A 1145 2.09 -40.92 -44.80
C PRO A 1145 3.62 -40.98 -44.87
N ASN A 1146 4.16 -41.74 -45.84
CA ASN A 1146 5.59 -41.93 -46.06
C ASN A 1146 6.17 -40.97 -47.12
N GLU A 1147 5.40 -40.01 -47.63
CA GLU A 1147 5.93 -38.96 -48.49
C GLU A 1147 6.49 -37.83 -47.63
N ASN A 1148 7.59 -37.21 -48.07
CA ASN A 1148 8.26 -36.17 -47.29
C ASN A 1148 7.54 -34.84 -47.50
N VAL A 1149 7.36 -34.08 -46.41
CA VAL A 1149 6.70 -32.78 -46.43
C VAL A 1149 7.60 -31.77 -47.13
N THR A 1150 7.08 -31.05 -48.11
CA THR A 1150 7.78 -29.91 -48.74
C THR A 1150 7.63 -28.65 -47.90
N ARG A 1151 8.52 -27.65 -48.08
CA ARG A 1151 8.47 -26.40 -47.29
C ARG A 1151 7.13 -25.67 -47.43
N GLU A 1152 6.52 -25.67 -48.61
CA GLU A 1152 5.15 -25.13 -48.79
C GLU A 1152 4.06 -25.95 -48.08
N GLU A 1153 4.18 -27.29 -48.04
CA GLU A 1153 3.24 -28.13 -47.29
C GLU A 1153 3.42 -27.99 -45.77
N ALA A 1154 4.63 -27.68 -45.30
CA ALA A 1154 4.89 -27.42 -43.89
C ALA A 1154 4.22 -26.12 -43.43
N ALA A 1155 4.41 -25.02 -44.17
CA ALA A 1155 3.76 -23.74 -43.89
C ALA A 1155 2.23 -23.87 -43.82
N VAL A 1156 1.61 -24.54 -44.81
CA VAL A 1156 0.17 -24.80 -44.83
C VAL A 1156 -0.31 -25.59 -43.60
N MET A 1157 0.50 -26.50 -43.06
CA MET A 1157 0.13 -27.27 -41.87
C MET A 1157 0.29 -26.45 -40.57
N VAL A 1158 1.26 -25.54 -40.50
CA VAL A 1158 1.45 -24.63 -39.35
C VAL A 1158 0.39 -23.52 -39.36
N ALA A 1159 0.10 -22.89 -40.50
CA ALA A 1159 -0.95 -21.88 -40.60
C ALA A 1159 -2.33 -22.40 -40.14
N ARG A 1160 -2.61 -23.69 -40.37
CA ARG A 1160 -3.82 -24.36 -39.86
C ARG A 1160 -3.77 -24.73 -38.38
N ALA A 1161 -2.57 -24.91 -37.83
CA ALA A 1161 -2.37 -25.09 -36.40
C ALA A 1161 -2.68 -23.77 -35.67
N MET A 1162 -2.20 -22.65 -36.21
CA MET A 1162 -2.52 -21.28 -35.76
C MET A 1162 -4.03 -20.97 -35.91
N GLU A 1163 -4.62 -21.24 -37.09
CA GLU A 1163 -6.08 -21.11 -37.31
C GLU A 1163 -6.90 -21.95 -36.32
N HIS A 1164 -6.40 -23.12 -35.92
CA HIS A 1164 -7.10 -23.99 -34.97
C HIS A 1164 -7.13 -23.41 -33.54
N ILE A 1165 -6.01 -22.87 -33.05
CA ILE A 1165 -5.91 -22.26 -31.72
C ILE A 1165 -6.48 -20.82 -31.68
N GLY A 1166 -6.86 -20.26 -32.84
CA GLY A 1166 -7.43 -18.92 -32.93
C GLY A 1166 -6.41 -17.78 -32.87
N HIS A 1167 -5.12 -18.10 -33.04
CA HIS A 1167 -4.03 -17.14 -32.97
C HIS A 1167 -3.78 -16.48 -34.35
N GLU A 1168 -3.80 -15.15 -34.39
CA GLU A 1168 -3.39 -14.34 -35.55
C GLU A 1168 -2.00 -13.74 -35.30
N PRO A 1169 -0.95 -14.14 -36.06
CA PRO A 1169 0.42 -13.72 -35.80
C PRO A 1169 0.73 -12.29 -36.25
N LYS A 1170 1.76 -11.69 -35.67
CA LYS A 1170 2.26 -10.36 -36.07
C LYS A 1170 2.97 -10.48 -37.42
N LEU A 1171 2.49 -9.77 -38.43
CA LEU A 1171 3.05 -9.84 -39.80
C LEU A 1171 3.96 -8.67 -40.09
N ASP A 1172 5.24 -8.95 -40.33
CA ASP A 1172 6.21 -7.99 -40.86
C ASP A 1172 6.32 -8.10 -42.39
N GLU A 1173 6.00 -7.03 -43.13
CA GLU A 1173 6.14 -7.02 -44.59
C GLU A 1173 7.60 -7.02 -45.09
N ASP A 1174 8.57 -6.60 -44.27
CA ASP A 1174 9.99 -6.65 -44.63
C ASP A 1174 10.54 -8.09 -44.54
N ASN A 1175 9.90 -8.98 -43.78
CA ASN A 1175 10.13 -10.43 -43.81
C ASN A 1175 9.54 -11.06 -45.08
N HIS A 1176 10.36 -11.17 -46.14
CA HIS A 1176 9.96 -11.71 -47.44
C HIS A 1176 11.01 -12.66 -48.04
N VAL A 1177 10.56 -13.63 -48.85
CA VAL A 1177 11.43 -14.56 -49.60
C VAL A 1177 11.39 -14.29 -51.10
N THR A 1178 12.54 -14.42 -51.77
CA THR A 1178 12.72 -13.99 -53.18
C THR A 1178 12.06 -14.90 -54.23
N ASP A 1179 11.66 -16.11 -53.84
CA ASP A 1179 11.09 -17.16 -54.71
C ASP A 1179 9.63 -17.51 -54.37
N LEU A 1180 8.90 -16.65 -53.65
CA LEU A 1180 7.49 -16.84 -53.30
C LEU A 1180 6.57 -17.11 -54.51
N GLU A 1181 6.94 -16.67 -55.72
CA GLU A 1181 6.22 -16.96 -56.97
C GLU A 1181 6.35 -18.42 -57.46
N ASP A 1182 7.31 -19.20 -56.95
CA ASP A 1182 7.45 -20.64 -57.26
C ASP A 1182 6.61 -21.52 -56.30
N THR A 1183 6.03 -20.95 -55.25
CA THR A 1183 5.04 -21.59 -54.37
C THR A 1183 3.76 -21.96 -55.12
N ALA A 1184 3.12 -23.07 -54.78
CA ALA A 1184 1.86 -23.46 -55.41
C ALA A 1184 0.72 -22.54 -54.99
N ASN A 1185 -0.19 -22.22 -55.93
CA ASN A 1185 -1.36 -21.37 -55.68
C ASN A 1185 -2.25 -21.77 -54.48
N PHE A 1186 -2.16 -23.01 -53.98
CA PHE A 1186 -2.94 -23.45 -52.80
C PHE A 1186 -2.26 -23.12 -51.47
N ALA A 1187 -0.97 -22.81 -51.49
CA ALA A 1187 -0.12 -22.58 -50.32
C ALA A 1187 0.47 -21.17 -50.28
N LYS A 1188 0.22 -20.33 -51.31
CA LYS A 1188 0.94 -19.07 -51.47
C LYS A 1188 0.66 -18.08 -50.33
N ASN A 1189 -0.59 -17.94 -49.91
CA ASN A 1189 -0.98 -17.09 -48.78
C ASN A 1189 -0.38 -17.62 -47.47
N ASP A 1190 -0.57 -18.90 -47.18
CA ASP A 1190 -0.08 -19.56 -45.97
C ASP A 1190 1.45 -19.47 -45.85
N VAL A 1191 2.18 -19.59 -46.97
CA VAL A 1191 3.64 -19.38 -47.02
C VAL A 1191 4.02 -17.92 -46.83
N GLU A 1192 3.26 -16.96 -47.40
CA GLU A 1192 3.50 -15.52 -47.23
C GLU A 1192 3.32 -15.13 -45.75
N GLN A 1193 2.21 -15.55 -45.13
CA GLN A 1193 1.91 -15.34 -43.71
C GLN A 1193 3.00 -15.92 -42.78
N ILE A 1194 3.35 -17.21 -42.96
CA ILE A 1194 4.34 -17.91 -42.11
C ILE A 1194 5.78 -17.41 -42.31
N VAL A 1195 6.07 -16.73 -43.43
CA VAL A 1195 7.35 -16.03 -43.63
C VAL A 1195 7.32 -14.66 -42.95
N GLN A 1196 6.24 -13.89 -43.11
CA GLN A 1196 6.08 -12.56 -42.51
C GLN A 1196 6.04 -12.62 -40.97
N ALA A 1197 5.47 -13.67 -40.40
CA ALA A 1197 5.47 -14.00 -38.97
C ALA A 1197 6.83 -14.55 -38.45
N GLY A 1198 7.92 -14.50 -39.22
CA GLY A 1198 9.25 -14.98 -38.80
C GLY A 1198 9.43 -16.50 -38.63
N ILE A 1199 8.34 -17.26 -38.46
CA ILE A 1199 8.29 -18.71 -38.22
C ILE A 1199 9.11 -19.49 -39.26
N MET A 1200 9.00 -19.16 -40.56
CA MET A 1200 9.76 -19.83 -41.62
C MET A 1200 10.61 -18.87 -42.45
N GLN A 1201 11.93 -18.98 -42.31
CA GLN A 1201 12.89 -18.12 -43.00
C GLN A 1201 13.44 -18.74 -44.31
N GLY A 1202 13.97 -17.88 -45.18
CA GLY A 1202 14.71 -18.27 -46.39
C GLY A 1202 16.11 -18.86 -46.09
N ASN A 1203 16.80 -19.33 -47.14
CA ASN A 1203 18.20 -19.72 -47.05
C ASN A 1203 19.14 -18.49 -47.10
N SER A 1204 20.47 -18.69 -47.16
CA SER A 1204 21.46 -17.59 -47.22
C SER A 1204 21.39 -16.70 -48.46
N ASP A 1205 20.67 -17.11 -49.50
CA ASP A 1205 20.39 -16.31 -50.70
C ASP A 1205 18.96 -15.70 -50.66
N ASN A 1206 18.28 -15.81 -49.51
CA ASN A 1206 16.88 -15.47 -49.26
C ASN A 1206 15.88 -16.17 -50.21
N GLU A 1207 16.13 -17.45 -50.52
CA GLU A 1207 15.21 -18.34 -51.23
C GLU A 1207 14.62 -19.38 -50.25
N LEU A 1208 13.29 -19.52 -50.23
CA LEU A 1208 12.60 -20.51 -49.42
C LEU A 1208 12.75 -21.94 -49.97
N ASN A 1209 12.86 -22.08 -51.29
CA ASN A 1209 12.81 -23.35 -52.02
C ASN A 1209 11.52 -24.15 -51.69
N PRO A 1210 10.32 -23.61 -52.00
CA PRO A 1210 9.03 -24.13 -51.51
C PRO A 1210 8.74 -25.59 -51.88
N LYS A 1211 9.35 -26.13 -52.95
CA LYS A 1211 9.19 -27.51 -53.42
C LYS A 1211 10.16 -28.52 -52.81
N ASP A 1212 11.18 -28.06 -52.08
CA ASP A 1212 12.16 -28.96 -51.50
C ASP A 1212 11.63 -29.60 -50.21
N PRO A 1213 11.95 -30.88 -49.94
CA PRO A 1213 11.52 -31.55 -48.71
C PRO A 1213 12.22 -30.99 -47.47
N THR A 1214 11.44 -30.72 -46.42
CA THR A 1214 11.90 -30.18 -45.14
C THR A 1214 12.65 -31.24 -44.33
N THR A 1215 13.82 -30.89 -43.78
CA THR A 1215 14.58 -31.77 -42.87
C THR A 1215 14.00 -31.76 -41.45
N ARG A 1216 14.34 -32.76 -40.62
CA ARG A 1216 13.92 -32.79 -39.21
C ARG A 1216 14.41 -31.59 -38.42
N ALA A 1217 15.64 -31.10 -38.66
CA ALA A 1217 16.16 -29.87 -38.05
C ALA A 1217 15.38 -28.62 -38.47
N GLN A 1218 15.04 -28.50 -39.75
CA GLN A 1218 14.20 -27.41 -40.24
C GLN A 1218 12.79 -27.46 -39.65
N MET A 1219 12.23 -28.66 -39.50
CA MET A 1219 10.90 -28.82 -38.91
C MET A 1219 10.88 -28.50 -37.42
N ALA A 1220 11.95 -28.84 -36.67
CA ALA A 1220 12.09 -28.43 -35.28
C ALA A 1220 12.09 -26.89 -35.16
N ALA A 1221 12.97 -26.20 -35.90
CA ALA A 1221 13.02 -24.74 -35.90
C ALA A 1221 11.69 -24.06 -36.32
N ILE A 1222 10.93 -24.67 -37.24
CA ILE A 1222 9.60 -24.17 -37.66
C ILE A 1222 8.55 -24.36 -36.56
N VAL A 1223 8.57 -25.48 -35.84
CA VAL A 1223 7.60 -25.77 -34.77
C VAL A 1223 7.90 -24.96 -33.51
N ASP A 1224 9.17 -24.89 -33.13
CA ASP A 1224 9.66 -24.14 -31.97
C ASP A 1224 9.25 -22.65 -32.06
N ARG A 1225 9.55 -22.00 -33.19
CA ARG A 1225 9.13 -20.60 -33.46
C ARG A 1225 7.63 -20.41 -33.60
N PHE A 1226 6.90 -21.42 -34.09
CA PHE A 1226 5.44 -21.37 -34.11
C PHE A 1226 4.87 -21.37 -32.68
N LEU A 1227 5.47 -22.15 -31.78
CA LEU A 1227 5.00 -22.23 -30.39
C LEU A 1227 5.41 -21.00 -29.57
N GLN A 1228 6.57 -20.40 -29.84
CA GLN A 1228 6.95 -19.08 -29.32
C GLN A 1228 6.03 -17.98 -29.83
N GLU A 1229 5.82 -17.85 -31.16
CA GLU A 1229 4.90 -16.84 -31.74
C GLU A 1229 3.47 -16.97 -31.19
N ALA A 1230 3.04 -18.19 -30.83
CA ALA A 1230 1.72 -18.48 -30.32
C ALA A 1230 1.59 -18.48 -28.78
N ASN A 1231 2.67 -18.23 -28.03
CA ASN A 1231 2.74 -18.37 -26.56
C ASN A 1231 2.19 -19.74 -26.07
N VAL A 1232 2.70 -20.83 -26.65
CA VAL A 1232 2.36 -22.24 -26.31
C VAL A 1232 3.57 -23.02 -25.76
N LEU A 1233 4.75 -22.40 -25.78
CA LEU A 1233 5.92 -22.84 -25.04
C LEU A 1233 6.55 -21.60 -24.41
N ASP A 1234 6.72 -21.66 -23.10
CA ASP A 1234 7.59 -20.77 -22.33
C ASP A 1234 9.08 -21.11 -22.63
#